data_AF-A0A522X601-F1
#
_entry.id   AF-A0A522X601-F1
#
_cell.length_a   1.000
_cell.length_b   1.000
_cell.length_c   1.000
_cell.angle_alpha   90.00
_cell.angle_beta   90.00
_cell.angle_gamma   90.00
#
_symmetry.space_group_name_H-M   'P 1'
#
loop_
_entity.id
_entity.type
_entity.pdbx_description
1 polymer ?
#
loop_
_entity_poly.entity_id
_entity_poly.type
_entity_poly.pdbx_seq_one_letter_code
_entity_poly.pdbx_strand_id
1 'polypeptide(L)'
;MHLLAAQAGTIADGADAIDLGQTPADVVVLSAADTELACLAAAYEGGPFTLRLANLLRLGHHMSVDLYVETMIEPARLVVVRLLGGRGYWPYGVEQIAAACRRKGIALALLPGADEPDPDLSQDSTLPPEAVDRLWRYLVNGGADNARHFLAYAGALIGQAAEWLEPRPLPPAGLYGGVSQVPGLARNSELGESPSESTSPRAVIVFYRALVLAGDTAPIDALLAGLRAEGLAASAVFVQSLKDPLSAGTVASLLADSPPDVIINATGFAVSAPGKAEAGPFAAADCPVLQVILAAGSEQGWRAGTNGLGPRDIAMNVALPEVDGRIITRAVSFKAVRHHDSTQCDIASHAPVADRIGFVARLAANWARLRRKPVSGRRVAVVLANYPNRDGRLGNGVGLDTPAATVEVLRAMQAAGYDLDHIPATGNALIETMQAGATNDWRALADREVRETLSLPEYYGFFNSLPQGLRDRVTQRWGEPEADPFFVKGRLHCGDFVLPATRFGKVTVAVQPARGYNMDPSSSYHDPDLPPPHNYLAFYAWLQDGFRADAVVHMGKHGNLEWLPGKALALSADCFPEAALGPLPHLYPFIVNDPGEGTQAKRRAGAVIIDHLTPPLTRAESYGPLRELERLVDEYYEAAGVDPRRLAVLRREILSLTAVAGLDEDLGIRPDDDPDAALQKLDNHLCELKELQIRDGLHIFGRAPEGEQRIDLLVALARIRRGSAPADESLLRALADDLALGFDPLDCVLGDTWAGPRPAALAGSEPWRSMGDTVERLEALAKVLVQGGTAADPAWTRTTAVLDWIGSVMAPAVAACGAAEVAGLLTGLAGRFVPPGPSGAPTRGRPDVLPTGRNFYSVDTRTVPTPAAWSLGWKSAGLLLERHLQEHGE
;
A
#
# COMPACT_ATOMS: atom_id res chain seq x y z
N MET A 1 -19.54 -39.84 31.84
CA MET A 1 -18.98 -38.96 30.80
C MET A 1 -19.84 -37.70 30.84
N HIS A 2 -19.27 -36.54 31.16
CA HIS A 2 -20.04 -35.30 31.38
C HIS A 2 -20.24 -34.57 30.06
N LEU A 3 -21.50 -34.24 29.71
CA LEU A 3 -21.81 -33.29 28.63
C LEU A 3 -21.27 -31.92 29.03
N LEU A 4 -20.47 -31.32 28.15
CA LEU A 4 -20.00 -29.96 28.35
C LEU A 4 -21.09 -29.01 27.84
N ALA A 5 -21.45 -28.01 28.66
CA ALA A 5 -22.28 -26.91 28.17
C ALA A 5 -21.49 -26.15 27.10
N ALA A 6 -22.10 -25.87 25.94
CA ALA A 6 -21.46 -25.07 24.91
C ALA A 6 -21.06 -23.70 25.50
N GLN A 7 -19.77 -23.34 25.41
CA GLN A 7 -19.32 -22.01 25.82
C GLN A 7 -19.68 -21.00 24.73
N ALA A 8 -20.56 -20.05 25.07
CA ALA A 8 -20.95 -18.97 24.18
C ALA A 8 -19.70 -18.23 23.64
N GLY A 9 -19.60 -18.09 22.32
CA GLY A 9 -18.52 -17.35 21.65
C GLY A 9 -17.22 -18.12 21.36
N THR A 10 -17.17 -19.44 21.56
CA THR A 10 -16.01 -20.28 21.16
C THR A 10 -16.24 -21.01 19.82
N ILE A 11 -15.20 -21.10 18.99
CA ILE A 11 -15.20 -21.89 17.75
C ILE A 11 -14.65 -23.28 18.09
N ALA A 12 -15.52 -24.29 18.16
CA ALA A 12 -15.15 -25.69 18.41
C ALA A 12 -15.19 -26.51 17.10
N ASP A 13 -14.35 -27.53 17.02
CA ASP A 13 -14.20 -28.44 15.86
C ASP A 13 -15.20 -29.61 15.85
N GLY A 14 -16.16 -29.62 16.78
CA GLY A 14 -17.29 -30.56 16.81
C GLY A 14 -16.96 -31.96 17.33
N ALA A 15 -15.73 -32.18 17.83
CA ALA A 15 -15.28 -33.47 18.38
C ALA A 15 -15.88 -33.78 19.75
N ASP A 16 -16.20 -32.76 20.53
CA ASP A 16 -16.74 -32.90 21.88
C ASP A 16 -18.26 -33.07 21.90
N ALA A 17 -18.74 -33.85 22.87
CA ALA A 17 -20.18 -33.95 23.14
C ALA A 17 -20.68 -32.70 23.87
N ILE A 18 -21.55 -31.94 23.22
CA ILE A 18 -22.02 -30.63 23.68
C ILE A 18 -23.55 -30.51 23.63
N ASP A 19 -24.10 -29.82 24.62
CA ASP A 19 -25.48 -29.35 24.62
C ASP A 19 -25.51 -27.87 24.23
N LEU A 20 -26.34 -27.52 23.24
CA LEU A 20 -26.51 -26.14 22.76
C LEU A 20 -27.34 -25.28 23.73
N GLY A 21 -28.03 -25.88 24.71
CA GLY A 21 -28.81 -25.17 25.71
C GLY A 21 -30.03 -24.43 25.16
N GLN A 22 -30.54 -24.86 24.01
CA GLN A 22 -31.73 -24.29 23.37
C GLN A 22 -33.00 -24.88 23.99
N THR A 23 -34.12 -24.14 23.91
CA THR A 23 -35.45 -24.62 24.28
C THR A 23 -36.26 -25.03 23.05
N PRO A 24 -37.19 -26.01 23.15
CA PRO A 24 -38.00 -26.49 22.03
C PRO A 24 -38.70 -25.39 21.24
N ALA A 25 -38.94 -25.61 19.94
CA ALA A 25 -39.62 -24.66 19.06
C ALA A 25 -40.43 -25.33 17.95
N ASP A 26 -41.37 -24.58 17.36
CA ASP A 26 -42.23 -25.02 16.27
C ASP A 26 -41.44 -25.32 14.99
N VAL A 27 -40.44 -24.49 14.68
CA VAL A 27 -39.59 -24.63 13.50
C VAL A 27 -38.12 -24.69 13.92
N VAL A 28 -37.39 -25.68 13.40
CA VAL A 28 -35.94 -25.83 13.60
C VAL A 28 -35.23 -25.79 12.26
N VAL A 29 -34.23 -24.92 12.11
CA VAL A 29 -33.37 -24.85 10.92
C VAL A 29 -31.91 -25.11 11.30
N LEU A 30 -31.31 -26.09 10.63
CA LEU A 30 -29.92 -26.50 10.78
C LEU A 30 -29.16 -26.17 9.50
N SER A 31 -28.03 -25.47 9.61
CA SER A 31 -27.13 -25.21 8.48
C SER A 31 -25.67 -25.19 8.96
N ALA A 32 -24.73 -25.52 8.09
CA ALA A 32 -23.30 -25.32 8.37
C ALA A 32 -22.84 -23.87 8.11
N ALA A 33 -23.65 -23.08 7.39
CA ALA A 33 -23.29 -21.74 6.96
C ALA A 33 -23.87 -20.69 7.92
N ASP A 34 -23.00 -20.10 8.76
CA ASP A 34 -23.39 -19.04 9.71
C ASP A 34 -24.04 -17.83 9.02
N THR A 35 -23.70 -17.55 7.76
CA THR A 35 -24.31 -16.46 6.98
C THR A 35 -25.80 -16.67 6.72
N GLU A 36 -26.25 -17.92 6.56
CA GLU A 36 -27.66 -18.21 6.36
C GLU A 36 -28.44 -18.09 7.67
N LEU A 37 -27.86 -18.64 8.75
CA LEU A 37 -28.42 -18.51 10.09
C LEU A 37 -28.51 -17.03 10.49
N ALA A 38 -27.51 -16.23 10.16
CA ALA A 38 -27.52 -14.79 10.36
C ALA A 38 -28.66 -14.10 9.60
N CYS A 39 -28.83 -14.45 8.32
CA CYS A 39 -29.87 -13.88 7.47
C CYS A 39 -31.28 -14.23 7.96
N LEU A 40 -31.51 -15.50 8.34
CA LEU A 40 -32.78 -15.96 8.90
C LEU A 40 -33.05 -15.35 10.28
N ALA A 41 -32.04 -15.24 11.15
CA ALA A 41 -32.18 -14.59 12.45
C ALA A 41 -32.58 -13.12 12.29
N ALA A 42 -31.90 -12.39 11.41
CA ALA A 42 -32.21 -10.99 11.13
C ALA A 42 -33.62 -10.78 10.54
N ALA A 43 -34.11 -11.74 9.75
CA ALA A 43 -35.47 -11.69 9.20
C ALA A 43 -36.57 -12.11 10.20
N TYR A 44 -36.20 -12.65 11.37
CA TYR A 44 -37.13 -13.19 12.36
C TYR A 44 -37.23 -12.30 13.60
N GLU A 45 -38.26 -11.45 13.63
CA GLU A 45 -38.56 -10.53 14.75
C GLU A 45 -39.63 -11.08 15.70
N GLY A 46 -39.55 -12.36 16.09
CA GLY A 46 -40.49 -12.95 17.06
C GLY A 46 -41.91 -13.16 16.50
N GLY A 47 -42.00 -13.99 15.46
CA GLY A 47 -43.23 -14.23 14.68
C GLY A 47 -44.28 -15.16 15.34
N PRO A 48 -45.29 -15.59 14.56
CA PRO A 48 -46.44 -16.37 15.06
C PRO A 48 -46.12 -17.83 15.43
N PHE A 49 -44.85 -18.24 15.28
CA PHE A 49 -44.33 -19.54 15.65
C PHE A 49 -42.94 -19.34 16.23
N THR A 50 -42.48 -20.25 17.07
CA THR A 50 -41.13 -20.22 17.64
C THR A 50 -40.10 -20.82 16.67
N LEU A 51 -38.93 -20.17 16.53
CA LEU A 51 -37.84 -20.59 15.63
C LEU A 51 -36.58 -20.93 16.42
N ARG A 52 -35.90 -22.03 16.05
CA ARG A 52 -34.52 -22.30 16.48
C ARG A 52 -33.61 -22.46 15.27
N LEU A 53 -32.47 -21.81 15.37
CA LEU A 53 -31.39 -21.88 14.39
C LEU A 53 -30.19 -22.54 15.07
N ALA A 54 -29.53 -23.46 14.40
CA ALA A 54 -28.29 -24.02 14.93
C ALA A 54 -27.29 -24.35 13.83
N ASN A 55 -26.01 -24.13 14.15
CA ASN A 55 -24.93 -24.56 13.29
C ASN A 55 -24.68 -26.06 13.47
N LEU A 56 -24.92 -26.85 12.43
CA LEU A 56 -24.80 -28.30 12.49
C LEU A 56 -23.37 -28.79 12.78
N LEU A 57 -22.34 -27.96 12.54
CA LEU A 57 -20.95 -28.28 12.87
C LEU A 57 -20.73 -28.38 14.39
N ARG A 58 -21.62 -27.78 15.19
CA ARG A 58 -21.65 -27.96 16.66
C ARG A 58 -22.31 -29.27 17.08
N LEU A 59 -22.88 -30.04 16.15
CA LEU A 59 -23.54 -31.32 16.39
C LEU A 59 -22.75 -32.48 15.74
N GLY A 60 -21.42 -32.46 15.85
CA GLY A 60 -20.55 -33.48 15.27
C GLY A 60 -20.58 -34.82 16.03
N HIS A 61 -20.62 -34.77 17.36
CA HIS A 61 -20.63 -35.95 18.21
C HIS A 61 -22.02 -36.60 18.28
N HIS A 62 -22.11 -37.94 18.14
CA HIS A 62 -23.37 -38.69 18.11
C HIS A 62 -24.27 -38.41 19.32
N MET A 63 -23.70 -38.35 20.52
CA MET A 63 -24.47 -38.01 21.73
C MET A 63 -25.09 -36.60 21.69
N SER A 64 -24.43 -35.61 21.07
CA SER A 64 -25.01 -34.28 20.85
C SER A 64 -26.18 -34.35 19.88
N VAL A 65 -26.05 -35.14 18.82
CA VAL A 65 -27.12 -35.41 17.85
C VAL A 65 -28.33 -36.05 18.53
N ASP A 66 -28.11 -37.13 19.29
CA ASP A 66 -29.19 -37.87 19.95
C ASP A 66 -29.97 -36.97 20.93
N LEU A 67 -29.23 -36.22 21.76
CA LEU A 67 -29.81 -35.27 22.69
C LEU A 67 -30.60 -34.18 21.95
N TYR A 68 -30.04 -33.63 20.86
CA TYR A 68 -30.72 -32.60 20.08
C TYR A 68 -31.96 -33.15 19.36
N VAL A 69 -31.91 -34.40 18.89
CA VAL A 69 -33.08 -35.07 18.29
C VAL A 69 -34.19 -35.23 19.32
N GLU A 70 -33.88 -35.74 20.52
CA GLU A 70 -34.85 -35.92 21.60
C GLU A 70 -35.45 -34.59 22.08
N THR A 71 -34.61 -33.59 22.32
CA THR A 71 -35.02 -32.35 22.99
C THR A 71 -35.54 -31.28 22.04
N MET A 72 -35.10 -31.26 20.78
CA MET A 72 -35.39 -30.17 19.83
C MET A 72 -36.17 -30.63 18.61
N ILE A 73 -35.80 -31.78 18.01
CA ILE A 73 -36.41 -32.27 16.76
C ILE A 73 -37.76 -32.93 17.03
N GLU A 74 -37.86 -33.84 18.01
CA GLU A 74 -39.13 -34.53 18.33
C GLU A 74 -40.30 -33.59 18.71
N PRO A 75 -40.11 -32.46 19.41
CA PRO A 75 -41.20 -31.52 19.67
C PRO A 75 -41.49 -30.53 18.54
N ALA A 76 -40.67 -30.49 17.48
CA ALA A 76 -40.84 -29.55 16.38
C ALA A 76 -41.99 -29.95 15.44
N ARG A 77 -42.50 -28.97 14.68
CA ARG A 77 -43.54 -29.15 13.65
C ARG A 77 -42.94 -29.15 12.25
N LEU A 78 -41.85 -28.41 12.05
CA LEU A 78 -41.06 -28.37 10.83
C LEU A 78 -39.57 -28.37 11.16
N VAL A 79 -38.81 -29.21 10.46
CA VAL A 79 -37.36 -29.28 10.53
C VAL A 79 -36.78 -29.07 9.13
N VAL A 80 -35.85 -28.15 9.01
CA VAL A 80 -35.11 -27.87 7.77
C VAL A 80 -33.63 -28.08 8.04
N VAL A 81 -32.96 -28.92 7.26
CA VAL A 81 -31.52 -29.19 7.39
C VAL A 81 -30.85 -28.93 6.06
N ARG A 82 -29.88 -28.01 6.01
CA ARG A 82 -29.09 -27.74 4.80
C ARG A 82 -27.66 -28.27 4.96
N LEU A 83 -27.22 -29.13 4.03
CA LEU A 83 -25.98 -29.90 4.14
C LEU A 83 -25.02 -29.65 2.98
N LEU A 84 -23.84 -29.12 3.29
CA LEU A 84 -22.71 -29.05 2.35
C LEU A 84 -22.09 -30.45 2.22
N GLY A 85 -21.89 -30.93 1.00
CA GLY A 85 -21.29 -32.26 0.73
C GLY A 85 -22.24 -33.45 0.83
N GLY A 86 -23.56 -33.20 0.94
CA GLY A 86 -24.58 -34.24 0.94
C GLY A 86 -24.63 -35.08 2.23
N ARG A 87 -25.31 -36.22 2.18
CA ARG A 87 -25.45 -37.15 3.33
C ARG A 87 -24.10 -37.61 3.90
N GLY A 88 -23.08 -37.75 3.06
CA GLY A 88 -21.76 -38.25 3.45
C GLY A 88 -21.03 -37.40 4.50
N TYR A 89 -21.36 -36.11 4.60
CA TYR A 89 -20.73 -35.19 5.53
C TYR A 89 -21.29 -35.25 6.95
N TRP A 90 -22.54 -35.69 7.12
CA TRP A 90 -23.20 -35.81 8.42
C TRP A 90 -24.20 -36.98 8.47
N PRO A 91 -23.74 -38.22 8.22
CA PRO A 91 -24.62 -39.37 7.96
C PRO A 91 -25.49 -39.73 9.17
N TYR A 92 -24.91 -39.71 10.37
CA TYR A 92 -25.61 -40.05 11.60
C TYR A 92 -26.74 -39.05 11.92
N GLY A 93 -26.46 -37.75 11.80
CA GLY A 93 -27.46 -36.70 12.01
C GLY A 93 -28.64 -36.79 11.05
N VAL A 94 -28.36 -37.01 9.76
CA VAL A 94 -29.40 -37.20 8.74
C VAL A 94 -30.28 -38.41 9.08
N GLU A 95 -29.68 -39.55 9.42
CA GLU A 95 -30.40 -40.77 9.73
C GLU A 95 -31.31 -40.61 10.96
N GLN A 96 -30.79 -40.08 12.07
CA GLN A 96 -31.56 -39.93 13.31
C GLN A 96 -32.70 -38.92 13.16
N ILE A 97 -32.46 -37.78 12.51
CA ILE A 97 -33.49 -36.77 12.26
C ILE A 97 -34.58 -37.33 11.34
N ALA A 98 -34.22 -37.96 10.22
CA ALA A 98 -35.19 -38.53 9.29
C ALA A 98 -36.04 -39.63 9.96
N ALA A 99 -35.41 -40.51 10.75
CA ALA A 99 -36.12 -41.56 11.49
C ALA A 99 -37.09 -40.98 12.54
N ALA A 100 -36.67 -39.96 13.29
CA ALA A 100 -37.52 -39.28 14.28
C ALA A 100 -38.71 -38.57 13.63
N CYS A 101 -38.47 -37.81 12.56
CA CYS A 101 -39.51 -37.08 11.84
C CYS A 101 -40.55 -38.04 11.23
N ARG A 102 -40.14 -39.15 10.61
CA ARG A 102 -41.07 -40.16 10.08
C ARG A 102 -41.89 -40.83 11.18
N ARG A 103 -41.25 -41.19 12.31
CA ARG A 103 -41.93 -41.83 13.45
C ARG A 103 -43.00 -40.94 14.08
N LYS A 104 -42.76 -39.62 14.15
CA LYS A 104 -43.63 -38.64 14.83
C LYS A 104 -44.54 -37.86 13.87
N GLY A 105 -44.40 -38.03 12.57
CA GLY A 105 -45.17 -37.29 11.57
C GLY A 105 -44.79 -35.81 11.44
N ILE A 106 -43.51 -35.49 11.64
CA ILE A 106 -42.98 -34.12 11.57
C ILE A 106 -42.57 -33.80 10.13
N ALA A 107 -42.86 -32.57 9.68
CA ALA A 107 -42.42 -32.10 8.37
C ALA A 107 -40.90 -31.91 8.34
N LEU A 108 -40.24 -32.52 7.35
CA LEU A 108 -38.79 -32.52 7.20
C LEU A 108 -38.41 -32.14 5.77
N ALA A 109 -37.49 -31.19 5.66
CA ALA A 109 -36.81 -30.80 4.43
C ALA A 109 -35.30 -30.95 4.60
N LEU A 110 -34.69 -31.88 3.87
CA LEU A 110 -33.24 -32.03 3.74
C LEU A 110 -32.81 -31.37 2.43
N LEU A 111 -32.00 -30.33 2.53
CA LEU A 111 -31.65 -29.44 1.42
C LEU A 111 -30.16 -29.58 1.07
N PRO A 112 -29.81 -29.61 -0.22
CA PRO A 112 -28.40 -29.55 -0.60
C PRO A 112 -27.80 -28.18 -0.30
N GLY A 113 -26.52 -28.18 0.06
CA GLY A 113 -25.73 -26.98 0.27
C GLY A 113 -25.34 -26.29 -1.05
N ALA A 114 -25.14 -27.07 -2.12
CA ALA A 114 -24.82 -26.58 -3.46
C ALA A 114 -26.08 -26.09 -4.21
N ASP A 115 -25.89 -25.33 -5.30
CA ASP A 115 -26.94 -25.00 -6.29
C ASP A 115 -27.11 -26.13 -7.33
N GLU A 116 -27.04 -27.37 -6.84
CA GLU A 116 -27.32 -28.58 -7.60
C GLU A 116 -28.24 -29.48 -6.76
N PRO A 117 -29.24 -30.12 -7.38
CA PRO A 117 -30.15 -30.99 -6.65
C PRO A 117 -29.41 -32.23 -6.14
N ASP A 118 -29.77 -32.69 -4.94
CA ASP A 118 -29.27 -33.92 -4.33
C ASP A 118 -30.45 -34.89 -4.12
N PRO A 119 -30.62 -35.87 -5.02
CA PRO A 119 -31.71 -36.84 -4.92
C PRO A 119 -31.67 -37.67 -3.64
N ASP A 120 -30.50 -37.95 -3.09
CA ASP A 120 -30.34 -38.82 -1.92
C ASP A 120 -30.85 -38.10 -0.66
N LEU A 121 -30.55 -36.80 -0.51
CA LEU A 121 -31.14 -35.97 0.55
C LEU A 121 -32.65 -35.78 0.35
N SER A 122 -33.07 -35.55 -0.89
CA SER A 122 -34.47 -35.30 -1.21
C SER A 122 -35.37 -36.50 -0.90
N GLN A 123 -34.88 -37.74 -1.10
CA GLN A 123 -35.60 -38.97 -0.77
C GLN A 123 -35.88 -39.14 0.73
N ASP A 124 -35.03 -38.56 1.59
CA ASP A 124 -35.16 -38.68 3.04
C ASP A 124 -36.04 -37.59 3.67
N SER A 125 -36.45 -36.59 2.90
CA SER A 125 -37.43 -35.57 3.29
C SER A 125 -38.85 -36.13 3.43
N THR A 126 -39.66 -35.56 4.32
CA THR A 126 -41.08 -35.94 4.48
C THR A 126 -42.05 -34.94 3.84
N LEU A 127 -41.55 -33.76 3.46
CA LEU A 127 -42.32 -32.76 2.70
C LEU A 127 -42.44 -33.14 1.21
N PRO A 128 -43.48 -32.63 0.50
CA PRO A 128 -43.59 -32.77 -0.95
C PRO A 128 -42.37 -32.17 -1.68
N PRO A 129 -41.93 -32.75 -2.82
CA PRO A 129 -40.75 -32.27 -3.56
C PRO A 129 -40.77 -30.78 -3.90
N GLU A 130 -41.93 -30.23 -4.25
CA GLU A 130 -42.10 -28.80 -4.54
C GLU A 130 -41.84 -27.90 -3.32
N ALA A 131 -42.19 -28.35 -2.12
CA ALA A 131 -41.94 -27.61 -0.89
C ALA A 131 -40.45 -27.66 -0.52
N VAL A 132 -39.80 -28.81 -0.72
CA VAL A 132 -38.35 -28.98 -0.52
C VAL A 132 -37.58 -28.08 -1.48
N ASP A 133 -37.89 -28.11 -2.78
CA ASP A 133 -37.25 -27.26 -3.78
C ASP A 133 -37.43 -25.77 -3.44
N ARG A 134 -38.65 -25.34 -3.06
CA ARG A 134 -38.89 -23.94 -2.71
C ARG A 134 -38.08 -23.47 -1.50
N LEU A 135 -38.04 -24.26 -0.42
CA LEU A 135 -37.21 -23.96 0.76
C LEU A 135 -35.73 -23.89 0.39
N TRP A 136 -35.25 -24.82 -0.45
CA TRP A 136 -33.88 -24.84 -0.96
C TRP A 136 -33.58 -23.58 -1.77
N ARG A 137 -34.47 -23.21 -2.71
CA ARG A 137 -34.31 -22.05 -3.57
C ARG A 137 -34.27 -20.73 -2.82
N TYR A 138 -35.01 -20.55 -1.72
CA TYR A 138 -34.83 -19.36 -0.87
C TYR A 138 -33.41 -19.26 -0.30
N LEU A 139 -32.87 -20.37 0.22
CA LEU A 139 -31.55 -20.38 0.84
C LEU A 139 -30.40 -20.31 -0.19
N VAL A 140 -30.60 -20.84 -1.40
CA VAL A 140 -29.66 -20.68 -2.53
C VAL A 140 -29.62 -19.23 -3.00
N ASN A 141 -30.80 -18.62 -3.19
CA ASN A 141 -30.89 -17.26 -3.68
C ASN A 141 -30.55 -16.20 -2.63
N GLY A 142 -30.69 -16.53 -1.34
CA GLY A 142 -30.24 -15.73 -0.20
C GLY A 142 -30.85 -14.33 -0.09
N GLY A 143 -30.41 -13.58 0.91
CA GLY A 143 -30.80 -12.20 1.16
C GLY A 143 -32.08 -12.03 1.97
N ALA A 144 -32.25 -10.83 2.53
CA ALA A 144 -33.28 -10.54 3.53
C ALA A 144 -34.71 -10.82 3.05
N ASP A 145 -35.04 -10.51 1.78
CA ASP A 145 -36.37 -10.78 1.23
C ASP A 145 -36.66 -12.28 1.09
N ASN A 146 -35.70 -13.06 0.58
CA ASN A 146 -35.85 -14.51 0.50
C ASN A 146 -35.89 -15.14 1.90
N ALA A 147 -35.13 -14.62 2.87
CA ALA A 147 -35.20 -15.07 4.26
C ALA A 147 -36.58 -14.80 4.88
N ARG A 148 -37.15 -13.60 4.69
CA ARG A 148 -38.50 -13.26 5.14
C ARG A 148 -39.56 -14.17 4.51
N HIS A 149 -39.47 -14.42 3.20
CA HIS A 149 -40.42 -15.30 2.52
C HIS A 149 -40.20 -16.79 2.82
N PHE A 150 -38.97 -17.21 3.10
CA PHE A 150 -38.68 -18.54 3.65
C PHE A 150 -39.40 -18.74 4.99
N LEU A 151 -39.30 -17.77 5.90
CA LEU A 151 -39.97 -17.84 7.21
C LEU A 151 -41.49 -17.80 7.09
N ALA A 152 -42.03 -16.97 6.19
CA ALA A 152 -43.46 -16.93 5.90
C ALA A 152 -43.95 -18.28 5.33
N TYR A 153 -43.20 -18.87 4.39
CA TYR A 153 -43.52 -20.17 3.81
C TYR A 153 -43.41 -21.30 4.85
N ALA A 154 -42.39 -21.28 5.70
CA ALA A 154 -42.24 -22.20 6.82
C ALA A 154 -43.43 -22.12 7.79
N GLY A 155 -43.91 -20.91 8.10
CA GLY A 155 -45.13 -20.69 8.85
C GLY A 155 -46.37 -21.32 8.17
N ALA A 156 -46.52 -21.11 6.86
CA ALA A 156 -47.62 -21.69 6.09
C ALA A 156 -47.60 -23.24 6.09
N LEU A 157 -46.42 -23.85 6.02
CA LEU A 157 -46.25 -25.31 6.08
C LEU A 157 -46.70 -25.91 7.42
N ILE A 158 -46.61 -25.14 8.51
CA ILE A 158 -47.13 -25.53 9.83
C ILE A 158 -48.54 -24.98 10.11
N GLY A 159 -49.27 -24.55 9.07
CA GLY A 159 -50.66 -24.14 9.18
C GLY A 159 -50.90 -22.74 9.75
N GLN A 160 -49.89 -21.88 9.80
CA GLN A 160 -50.08 -20.45 10.09
C GLN A 160 -50.52 -19.70 8.83
N ALA A 161 -51.41 -18.72 8.98
CA ALA A 161 -51.75 -17.83 7.88
C ALA A 161 -50.58 -16.87 7.62
N ALA A 162 -49.89 -17.05 6.49
CA ALA A 162 -48.76 -16.23 6.08
C ALA A 162 -48.76 -16.01 4.57
N GLU A 163 -48.55 -14.77 4.15
CA GLU A 163 -48.37 -14.42 2.74
C GLU A 163 -46.89 -14.58 2.36
N TRP A 164 -46.64 -15.40 1.34
CA TRP A 164 -45.29 -15.68 0.83
C TRP A 164 -45.25 -15.54 -0.68
N LEU A 165 -44.07 -15.26 -1.24
CA LEU A 165 -43.82 -15.08 -2.67
C LEU A 165 -42.71 -16.01 -3.12
N GLU A 166 -42.76 -16.49 -4.38
CA GLU A 166 -41.73 -17.40 -4.89
C GLU A 166 -40.29 -16.84 -4.78
N PRO A 167 -39.27 -17.69 -4.52
CA PRO A 167 -37.87 -17.29 -4.38
C PRO A 167 -37.37 -16.49 -5.58
N ARG A 168 -36.65 -15.38 -5.30
CA ARG A 168 -36.14 -14.49 -6.34
C ARG A 168 -34.62 -14.54 -6.44
N PRO A 169 -34.04 -14.79 -7.62
CA PRO A 169 -32.60 -14.78 -7.79
C PRO A 169 -32.05 -13.35 -7.70
N LEU A 170 -30.95 -13.20 -6.95
CA LEU A 170 -30.19 -11.95 -6.95
C LEU A 170 -29.22 -11.97 -8.15
N PRO A 171 -29.20 -10.96 -9.04
CA PRO A 171 -28.26 -10.94 -10.16
C PRO A 171 -26.80 -10.90 -9.68
N PRO A 172 -25.80 -11.18 -10.53
CA PRO A 172 -24.38 -11.11 -10.16
C PRO A 172 -23.91 -9.71 -9.74
N ALA A 173 -24.52 -8.64 -10.26
CA ALA A 173 -24.29 -7.28 -9.84
C ALA A 173 -25.58 -6.44 -9.91
N GLY A 174 -25.66 -5.38 -9.10
CA GLY A 174 -26.83 -4.50 -9.08
C GLY A 174 -26.76 -3.38 -8.04
N LEU A 175 -27.70 -2.45 -8.10
CA LEU A 175 -27.85 -1.38 -7.11
C LEU A 175 -28.43 -1.93 -5.80
N TYR A 176 -27.94 -1.42 -4.67
CA TYR A 176 -28.37 -1.78 -3.32
C TYR A 176 -29.21 -0.66 -2.69
N GLY A 177 -30.30 -1.02 -2.00
CA GLY A 177 -31.02 -0.12 -1.10
C GLY A 177 -32.03 0.86 -1.71
N GLY A 178 -32.57 0.60 -2.90
CA GLY A 178 -33.70 1.40 -3.43
C GLY A 178 -33.71 1.63 -4.94
N VAL A 179 -33.84 0.54 -5.72
CA VAL A 179 -34.47 0.55 -7.05
C VAL A 179 -35.21 -0.76 -7.16
N SER A 180 -36.51 -0.72 -7.46
CA SER A 180 -37.29 -1.90 -7.84
C SER A 180 -36.46 -2.75 -8.80
N GLN A 181 -36.23 -4.03 -8.46
CA GLN A 181 -35.53 -4.99 -9.30
C GLN A 181 -36.38 -5.35 -10.53
N VAL A 182 -36.58 -4.39 -11.43
CA VAL A 182 -37.22 -4.59 -12.73
C VAL A 182 -36.23 -4.14 -13.81
N PRO A 183 -35.97 -4.95 -14.86
CA PRO A 183 -35.13 -4.54 -15.97
C PRO A 183 -35.82 -3.39 -16.72
N GLY A 184 -35.24 -2.19 -16.64
CA GLY A 184 -35.79 -0.98 -17.26
C GLY A 184 -35.76 0.19 -16.29
N LEU A 185 -34.73 1.03 -16.42
CA LEU A 185 -34.59 2.39 -15.87
C LEU A 185 -35.90 3.01 -15.32
N ALA A 186 -35.98 3.13 -14.00
CA ALA A 186 -36.77 4.16 -13.32
C ALA A 186 -35.91 4.68 -12.14
N ARG A 187 -35.14 5.76 -12.36
CA ARG A 187 -35.49 7.15 -11.99
C ARG A 187 -36.08 7.24 -10.58
N ASN A 188 -35.26 7.77 -9.67
CA ASN A 188 -35.56 8.19 -8.30
C ASN A 188 -36.98 8.72 -8.13
N SER A 189 -37.69 8.28 -7.10
CA SER A 189 -38.70 9.12 -6.44
C SER A 189 -38.95 8.70 -4.99
N GLU A 190 -38.04 9.07 -4.10
CA GLU A 190 -38.42 9.34 -2.69
C GLU A 190 -38.00 10.75 -2.22
N LEU A 191 -37.22 11.49 -3.00
CA LEU A 191 -36.81 12.88 -2.70
C LEU A 191 -37.16 13.92 -3.79
N GLY A 192 -38.00 13.59 -4.76
CA GLY A 192 -38.53 14.59 -5.71
C GLY A 192 -37.52 15.29 -6.63
N GLU A 193 -36.23 15.00 -6.56
CA GLU A 193 -35.21 15.58 -7.44
C GLU A 193 -34.70 14.56 -8.47
N SER A 194 -34.76 14.94 -9.74
CA SER A 194 -34.14 14.20 -10.83
C SER A 194 -32.61 14.15 -10.59
N PRO A 195 -31.94 13.00 -10.77
CA PRO A 195 -30.48 12.89 -10.59
C PRO A 195 -29.65 13.81 -11.49
N SER A 196 -30.27 14.44 -12.51
CA SER A 196 -29.65 15.46 -13.36
C SER A 196 -29.60 16.86 -12.75
N GLU A 197 -30.25 17.10 -11.59
CA GLU A 197 -30.35 18.43 -10.96
C GLU A 197 -29.64 18.54 -9.61
N SER A 198 -29.21 17.41 -9.01
CA SER A 198 -28.48 17.45 -7.73
C SER A 198 -27.06 17.98 -7.91
N THR A 199 -26.76 19.11 -7.26
CA THR A 199 -25.43 19.72 -7.24
C THR A 199 -24.48 19.06 -6.23
N SER A 200 -24.92 18.03 -5.49
CA SER A 200 -24.11 17.36 -4.47
C SER A 200 -23.02 16.47 -5.06
N PRO A 201 -21.84 16.35 -4.41
CA PRO A 201 -20.81 15.40 -4.84
C PRO A 201 -21.27 13.96 -4.67
N ARG A 202 -20.93 13.10 -5.64
CA ARG A 202 -21.46 11.75 -5.79
C ARG A 202 -20.45 10.73 -5.26
N ALA A 203 -20.93 9.82 -4.44
CA ALA A 203 -20.14 8.71 -3.92
C ALA A 203 -20.79 7.37 -4.28
N VAL A 204 -19.98 6.43 -4.75
CA VAL A 204 -20.44 5.06 -5.06
C VAL A 204 -19.68 4.07 -4.19
N ILE A 205 -20.42 3.28 -3.41
CA ILE A 205 -19.86 2.14 -2.67
C ILE A 205 -19.93 0.90 -3.56
N VAL A 206 -18.83 0.17 -3.70
CA VAL A 206 -18.80 -1.11 -4.41
C VAL A 206 -18.40 -2.22 -3.44
N PHE A 207 -19.23 -3.26 -3.32
CA PHE A 207 -19.05 -4.31 -2.30
C PHE A 207 -19.48 -5.69 -2.80
N TYR A 208 -19.14 -6.74 -2.07
CA TYR A 208 -19.46 -8.11 -2.49
C TYR A 208 -20.95 -8.43 -2.40
N ARG A 209 -21.49 -9.05 -3.45
CA ARG A 209 -22.83 -9.67 -3.52
C ARG A 209 -23.07 -10.64 -2.36
N ALA A 210 -22.02 -11.33 -1.92
CA ALA A 210 -22.09 -12.24 -0.78
C ALA A 210 -22.61 -11.57 0.51
N LEU A 211 -22.36 -10.28 0.72
CA LEU A 211 -22.90 -9.56 1.88
C LEU A 211 -24.41 -9.38 1.78
N VAL A 212 -24.93 -9.09 0.58
CA VAL A 212 -26.38 -9.01 0.33
C VAL A 212 -27.04 -10.36 0.56
N LEU A 213 -26.44 -11.44 0.02
CA LEU A 213 -26.94 -12.81 0.21
C LEU A 213 -26.97 -13.24 1.68
N ALA A 214 -25.97 -12.82 2.45
CA ALA A 214 -25.88 -13.12 3.88
C ALA A 214 -26.73 -12.21 4.77
N GLY A 215 -27.30 -11.12 4.22
CA GLY A 215 -27.89 -10.05 5.03
C GLY A 215 -26.85 -9.32 5.91
N ASP A 216 -25.56 -9.45 5.64
CA ASP A 216 -24.46 -8.86 6.41
C ASP A 216 -24.10 -7.47 5.84
N THR A 217 -25.12 -6.60 5.71
CA THR A 217 -25.03 -5.30 5.02
C THR A 217 -24.89 -4.10 5.95
N ALA A 218 -24.97 -4.29 7.27
CA ALA A 218 -24.88 -3.21 8.25
C ALA A 218 -23.66 -2.28 8.07
N PRO A 219 -22.45 -2.76 7.69
CA PRO A 219 -21.34 -1.86 7.36
C PRO A 219 -21.59 -0.98 6.14
N ILE A 220 -22.28 -1.49 5.13
CA ILE A 220 -22.61 -0.75 3.91
C ILE A 220 -23.67 0.31 4.20
N ASP A 221 -24.69 -0.04 4.99
CA ASP A 221 -25.72 0.92 5.44
C ASP A 221 -25.10 2.05 6.28
N ALA A 222 -24.18 1.72 7.18
CA ALA A 222 -23.43 2.70 7.96
C ALA A 222 -22.56 3.61 7.09
N LEU A 223 -21.89 3.08 6.07
CA LEU A 223 -21.13 3.87 5.09
C LEU A 223 -22.05 4.80 4.29
N LEU A 224 -23.20 4.32 3.80
CA LEU A 224 -24.18 5.14 3.09
C LEU A 224 -24.66 6.30 3.97
N ALA A 225 -25.02 6.00 5.22
CA ALA A 225 -25.44 7.02 6.18
C ALA A 225 -24.33 8.03 6.47
N GLY A 226 -23.09 7.57 6.71
CA GLY A 226 -21.94 8.41 6.96
C GLY A 226 -21.61 9.35 5.79
N LEU A 227 -21.60 8.83 4.56
CA LEU A 227 -21.36 9.63 3.36
C LEU A 227 -22.46 10.69 3.15
N ARG A 228 -23.73 10.33 3.38
CA ARG A 228 -24.86 11.28 3.30
C ARG A 228 -24.78 12.37 4.37
N ALA A 229 -24.34 12.03 5.58
CA ALA A 229 -24.12 13.01 6.65
C ALA A 229 -23.05 14.05 6.30
N GLU A 230 -22.06 13.67 5.48
CA GLU A 230 -21.04 14.57 4.93
C GLU A 230 -21.49 15.31 3.65
N GLY A 231 -22.77 15.22 3.29
CA GLY A 231 -23.36 15.92 2.15
C GLY A 231 -23.15 15.25 0.78
N LEU A 232 -22.76 13.97 0.74
CA LEU A 232 -22.56 13.23 -0.51
C LEU A 232 -23.84 12.53 -0.96
N ALA A 233 -24.12 12.60 -2.26
CA ALA A 233 -25.11 11.76 -2.92
C ALA A 233 -24.58 10.33 -3.04
N ALA A 234 -24.79 9.54 -1.98
CA ALA A 234 -24.25 8.19 -1.83
C ALA A 234 -25.20 7.10 -2.38
N SER A 235 -24.65 6.23 -3.21
CA SER A 235 -25.28 5.01 -3.74
C SER A 235 -24.36 3.81 -3.54
N ALA A 236 -24.91 2.59 -3.63
CA ALA A 236 -24.13 1.37 -3.46
C ALA A 236 -24.46 0.34 -4.54
N VAL A 237 -23.42 -0.37 -5.00
CA VAL A 237 -23.48 -1.41 -6.03
C VAL A 237 -22.85 -2.67 -5.45
N PHE A 238 -23.59 -3.78 -5.47
CA PHE A 238 -23.02 -5.08 -5.14
C PHE A 238 -22.49 -5.76 -6.40
N VAL A 239 -21.44 -6.56 -6.26
CA VAL A 239 -20.83 -7.36 -7.34
C VAL A 239 -20.42 -8.74 -6.85
N GLN A 240 -20.55 -9.76 -7.69
CA GLN A 240 -20.02 -11.08 -7.41
C GLN A 240 -18.49 -11.04 -7.37
N SER A 241 -17.89 -10.39 -8.37
CA SER A 241 -16.45 -10.14 -8.46
C SER A 241 -16.19 -9.00 -9.43
N LEU A 242 -15.16 -8.18 -9.20
CA LEU A 242 -14.73 -7.20 -10.19
C LEU A 242 -13.98 -7.84 -11.38
N LYS A 243 -13.67 -9.14 -11.32
CA LYS A 243 -13.12 -9.94 -12.43
C LYS A 243 -14.19 -10.68 -13.23
N ASP A 244 -15.40 -10.77 -12.70
CA ASP A 244 -16.52 -11.36 -13.44
C ASP A 244 -16.95 -10.38 -14.56
N PRO A 245 -16.94 -10.78 -15.85
CA PRO A 245 -17.21 -9.86 -16.96
C PRO A 245 -18.57 -9.17 -16.87
N LEU A 246 -19.62 -9.87 -16.40
CA LEU A 246 -20.95 -9.30 -16.27
C LEU A 246 -21.00 -8.24 -15.15
N SER A 247 -20.42 -8.57 -14.00
CA SER A 247 -20.30 -7.64 -12.87
C SER A 247 -19.47 -6.41 -13.23
N ALA A 248 -18.31 -6.61 -13.87
CA ALA A 248 -17.43 -5.53 -14.30
C ALA A 248 -18.09 -4.62 -15.34
N GLY A 249 -18.77 -5.19 -16.35
CA GLY A 249 -19.50 -4.44 -17.36
C GLY A 249 -20.66 -3.63 -16.77
N THR A 250 -21.40 -4.21 -15.81
CA THR A 250 -22.49 -3.52 -15.10
C THR A 250 -21.96 -2.32 -14.32
N VAL A 251 -20.88 -2.50 -13.55
CA VAL A 251 -20.24 -1.39 -12.83
C VAL A 251 -19.75 -0.32 -13.80
N ALA A 252 -19.02 -0.70 -14.86
CA ALA A 252 -18.50 0.26 -15.83
C ALA A 252 -19.63 1.09 -16.48
N SER A 253 -20.74 0.44 -16.87
CA SER A 253 -21.92 1.12 -17.42
C SER A 253 -22.54 2.08 -16.40
N LEU A 254 -22.76 1.61 -15.17
CA LEU A 254 -23.33 2.43 -14.10
C LEU A 254 -22.46 3.65 -13.79
N LEU A 255 -21.13 3.52 -13.84
CA LEU A 255 -20.20 4.63 -13.61
C LEU A 255 -20.12 5.59 -14.81
N ALA A 256 -20.26 5.09 -16.04
CA ALA A 256 -20.25 5.92 -17.25
C ALA A 256 -21.53 6.77 -17.38
N ASP A 257 -22.70 6.20 -17.13
CA ASP A 257 -23.96 6.94 -17.01
C ASP A 257 -23.95 7.87 -15.79
N SER A 258 -23.16 7.44 -14.81
CA SER A 258 -23.14 7.78 -13.40
C SER A 258 -22.08 8.65 -12.74
N PRO A 259 -21.20 9.42 -13.41
CA PRO A 259 -19.82 9.57 -12.95
C PRO A 259 -19.67 10.01 -11.49
N PRO A 260 -19.06 9.19 -10.61
CA PRO A 260 -18.88 9.54 -9.21
C PRO A 260 -17.72 10.52 -9.05
N ASP A 261 -17.74 11.30 -7.98
CA ASP A 261 -16.60 12.12 -7.54
C ASP A 261 -15.58 11.30 -6.74
N VAL A 262 -16.03 10.21 -6.10
CA VAL A 262 -15.21 9.28 -5.31
C VAL A 262 -15.87 7.89 -5.26
N ILE A 263 -15.05 6.84 -5.28
CA ILE A 263 -15.51 5.44 -5.11
C ILE A 263 -15.02 4.93 -3.76
N ILE A 264 -15.90 4.25 -3.02
CA ILE A 264 -15.58 3.53 -1.79
C ILE A 264 -15.64 2.04 -2.12
N ASN A 265 -14.50 1.38 -2.20
CA ASN A 265 -14.45 -0.04 -2.55
C ASN A 265 -14.26 -0.90 -1.29
N ALA A 266 -15.24 -1.77 -1.03
CA ALA A 266 -15.25 -2.77 0.03
C ALA A 266 -14.99 -4.20 -0.50
N THR A 267 -14.61 -4.35 -1.77
CA THR A 267 -14.14 -5.63 -2.31
C THR A 267 -12.64 -5.82 -2.05
N GLY A 268 -12.24 -7.04 -1.69
CA GLY A 268 -10.82 -7.43 -1.60
C GLY A 268 -10.25 -7.80 -2.97
N PHE A 269 -8.92 -8.02 -3.02
CA PHE A 269 -8.13 -8.38 -4.19
C PHE A 269 -8.00 -7.27 -5.25
N ALA A 270 -6.95 -7.39 -6.08
CA ALA A 270 -6.79 -6.59 -7.29
C ALA A 270 -7.56 -7.20 -8.46
N VAL A 271 -8.04 -6.34 -9.35
CA VAL A 271 -8.50 -6.68 -10.70
C VAL A 271 -7.28 -6.99 -11.56
N SER A 272 -6.27 -6.14 -11.50
CA SER A 272 -5.04 -6.26 -12.28
C SER A 272 -4.09 -7.31 -11.71
N ALA A 273 -3.21 -7.85 -12.56
CA ALA A 273 -2.07 -8.63 -12.11
C ALA A 273 -0.86 -7.70 -11.86
N PRO A 274 0.00 -7.96 -10.85
CA PRO A 274 1.25 -7.22 -10.68
C PRO A 274 2.08 -7.21 -11.97
N GLY A 275 2.60 -6.04 -12.34
CA GLY A 275 3.34 -5.82 -13.59
C GLY A 275 2.48 -5.70 -14.86
N LYS A 276 1.17 -5.91 -14.79
CA LYS A 276 0.23 -5.77 -15.91
C LYS A 276 -0.92 -4.86 -15.52
N ALA A 277 -0.79 -3.57 -15.85
CA ALA A 277 -1.88 -2.64 -15.65
C ALA A 277 -3.03 -2.98 -16.61
N GLU A 278 -4.19 -3.34 -16.06
CA GLU A 278 -5.42 -3.56 -16.81
C GLU A 278 -6.43 -2.49 -16.45
N ALA A 279 -7.16 -1.97 -17.44
CA ALA A 279 -8.23 -1.03 -17.21
C ALA A 279 -9.39 -1.74 -16.50
N GLY A 280 -9.43 -1.66 -15.17
CA GLY A 280 -10.51 -2.22 -14.37
C GLY A 280 -11.83 -1.48 -14.57
N PRO A 281 -12.94 -1.98 -13.99
CA PRO A 281 -14.28 -1.41 -14.16
C PRO A 281 -14.43 0.03 -13.61
N PHE A 282 -13.44 0.51 -12.84
CA PHE A 282 -13.41 1.88 -12.32
C PHE A 282 -12.70 2.88 -13.24
N ALA A 283 -12.02 2.41 -14.30
CA ALA A 283 -11.16 3.25 -15.13
C ALA A 283 -11.90 4.47 -15.73
N ALA A 284 -13.16 4.29 -16.11
CA ALA A 284 -13.98 5.36 -16.71
C ALA A 284 -14.40 6.46 -15.71
N ALA A 285 -14.34 6.21 -14.40
CA ALA A 285 -14.78 7.18 -13.39
C ALA A 285 -13.76 8.31 -13.15
N ASP A 286 -12.47 8.01 -13.37
CA ASP A 286 -11.36 8.96 -13.26
C ASP A 286 -11.39 9.73 -11.92
N CYS A 287 -11.59 8.98 -10.83
CA CYS A 287 -11.75 9.49 -9.48
C CYS A 287 -10.95 8.65 -8.47
N PRO A 288 -10.69 9.18 -7.26
CA PRO A 288 -10.07 8.41 -6.20
C PRO A 288 -10.91 7.19 -5.84
N VAL A 289 -10.24 6.04 -5.65
CA VAL A 289 -10.83 4.80 -5.18
C VAL A 289 -10.32 4.52 -3.77
N LEU A 290 -11.17 4.71 -2.77
CA LEU A 290 -10.86 4.51 -1.36
C LEU A 290 -11.13 3.04 -0.99
N GLN A 291 -10.09 2.29 -0.64
CA GLN A 291 -10.22 0.92 -0.16
C GLN A 291 -10.61 0.94 1.31
N VAL A 292 -11.80 0.42 1.64
CA VAL A 292 -12.26 0.15 3.00
C VAL A 292 -12.16 -1.33 3.31
N ILE A 293 -11.98 -1.65 4.60
CA ILE A 293 -11.67 -3.02 5.02
C ILE A 293 -12.78 -3.51 5.95
N LEU A 294 -13.43 -4.61 5.56
CA LEU A 294 -14.29 -5.39 6.45
C LEU A 294 -13.42 -6.50 7.05
N ALA A 295 -12.83 -6.24 8.21
CA ALA A 295 -11.81 -7.08 8.80
C ALA A 295 -12.41 -8.41 9.31
N ALA A 296 -11.68 -9.51 9.07
CA ALA A 296 -12.12 -10.84 9.50
C ALA A 296 -11.91 -11.07 11.01
N GLY A 297 -11.02 -10.31 11.64
CA GLY A 297 -10.76 -10.35 13.07
C GLY A 297 -11.83 -9.63 13.91
N SER A 298 -11.71 -9.73 15.23
CA SER A 298 -12.57 -9.01 16.18
C SER A 298 -12.09 -7.58 16.43
N GLU A 299 -13.03 -6.70 16.75
CA GLU A 299 -12.72 -5.30 17.10
C GLU A 299 -11.84 -5.22 18.35
N GLN A 300 -12.12 -6.05 19.36
CA GLN A 300 -11.34 -6.09 20.60
C GLN A 300 -9.87 -6.44 20.33
N GLY A 301 -9.62 -7.46 19.49
CA GLY A 301 -8.26 -7.85 19.10
C GLY A 301 -7.55 -6.73 18.33
N TRP A 302 -8.26 -6.04 17.44
CA TRP A 302 -7.73 -4.87 16.74
C TRP A 302 -7.39 -3.73 17.69
N ARG A 303 -8.29 -3.36 18.62
CA ARG A 303 -8.07 -2.26 19.57
C ARG A 303 -6.86 -2.52 20.47
N ALA A 304 -6.73 -3.73 21.01
CA ALA A 304 -5.64 -4.11 21.90
C ALA A 304 -4.29 -4.30 21.18
N GLY A 305 -4.29 -4.75 19.91
CA GLY A 305 -3.07 -5.04 19.17
C GLY A 305 -2.43 -3.84 18.47
N THR A 306 -1.14 -3.95 18.14
CA THR A 306 -0.39 -2.93 17.38
C THR A 306 -0.32 -3.22 15.88
N ASN A 307 -0.61 -4.45 15.45
CA ASN A 307 -0.49 -4.87 14.05
C ASN A 307 -1.55 -4.26 13.11
N GLY A 308 -2.72 -3.89 13.64
CA GLY A 308 -3.85 -3.40 12.83
C GLY A 308 -4.66 -4.50 12.16
N LEU A 309 -4.07 -5.32 11.30
CA LEU A 309 -4.78 -6.41 10.60
C LEU A 309 -4.05 -7.74 10.70
N GLY A 310 -4.79 -8.84 10.52
CA GLY A 310 -4.20 -10.17 10.35
C GLY A 310 -3.56 -10.36 8.97
N PRO A 311 -2.64 -11.32 8.80
CA PRO A 311 -1.92 -11.53 7.53
C PRO A 311 -2.83 -11.72 6.30
N ARG A 312 -3.95 -12.44 6.46
CA ARG A 312 -4.95 -12.63 5.40
C ARG A 312 -5.56 -11.30 4.93
N ASP A 313 -5.96 -10.45 5.87
CA ASP A 313 -6.55 -9.15 5.56
C ASP A 313 -5.52 -8.20 4.93
N ILE A 314 -4.25 -8.25 5.36
CA ILE A 314 -3.17 -7.47 4.75
C ILE A 314 -2.99 -7.86 3.28
N ALA A 315 -2.92 -9.15 2.97
CA ALA A 315 -2.76 -9.61 1.59
C ALA A 315 -3.98 -9.21 0.72
N MET A 316 -5.19 -9.51 1.20
CA MET A 316 -6.41 -9.36 0.42
C MET A 316 -6.91 -7.92 0.32
N ASN A 317 -6.82 -7.13 1.39
CA ASN A 317 -7.43 -5.81 1.47
C ASN A 317 -6.43 -4.65 1.41
N VAL A 318 -5.13 -4.93 1.40
CA VAL A 318 -4.09 -3.90 1.38
C VAL A 318 -3.12 -4.12 0.21
N ALA A 319 -2.26 -5.14 0.28
CA ALA A 319 -1.18 -5.33 -0.68
C ALA A 319 -1.67 -5.55 -2.12
N LEU A 320 -2.70 -6.36 -2.32
CA LEU A 320 -3.28 -6.56 -3.65
C LEU A 320 -4.03 -5.30 -4.14
N PRO A 321 -4.96 -4.69 -3.38
CA PRO A 321 -5.58 -3.42 -3.76
C PRO A 321 -4.62 -2.27 -4.13
N GLU A 322 -3.41 -2.23 -3.55
CA GLU A 322 -2.37 -1.26 -3.95
C GLU A 322 -1.98 -1.39 -5.43
N VAL A 323 -2.03 -2.61 -5.99
CA VAL A 323 -1.73 -2.89 -7.42
C VAL A 323 -2.71 -2.18 -8.36
N ASP A 324 -3.97 -2.02 -7.93
CA ASP A 324 -5.00 -1.28 -8.66
C ASP A 324 -4.96 0.24 -8.35
N GLY A 325 -3.96 0.73 -7.62
CA GLY A 325 -3.81 2.16 -7.28
C GLY A 325 -4.82 2.67 -6.26
N ARG A 326 -5.51 1.78 -5.53
CA ARG A 326 -6.50 2.15 -4.53
C ARG A 326 -5.83 2.81 -3.31
N ILE A 327 -6.49 3.80 -2.73
CA ILE A 327 -6.04 4.52 -1.55
C ILE A 327 -6.50 3.76 -0.32
N ILE A 328 -5.56 3.21 0.46
CA ILE A 328 -5.88 2.45 1.66
C ILE A 328 -6.39 3.38 2.76
N THR A 329 -7.57 3.06 3.31
CA THR A 329 -8.20 3.88 4.36
C THR A 329 -8.22 3.18 5.72
N ARG A 330 -9.36 2.62 6.14
CA ARG A 330 -9.60 2.08 7.48
C ARG A 330 -10.31 0.73 7.44
N ALA A 331 -10.12 -0.03 8.51
CA ALA A 331 -11.04 -1.10 8.87
C ALA A 331 -12.30 -0.48 9.44
N VAL A 332 -13.41 -0.59 8.70
CA VAL A 332 -14.69 0.07 9.04
C VAL A 332 -15.66 -0.86 9.75
N SER A 333 -15.38 -2.17 9.75
CA SER A 333 -16.15 -3.17 10.50
C SER A 333 -15.28 -4.36 10.86
N PHE A 334 -15.67 -5.08 11.90
CA PHE A 334 -15.02 -6.29 12.40
C PHE A 334 -16.03 -7.41 12.61
N LYS A 335 -15.58 -8.66 12.63
CA LYS A 335 -16.45 -9.78 12.98
C LYS A 335 -16.81 -9.71 14.46
N ALA A 336 -18.11 -9.80 14.74
CA ALA A 336 -18.67 -9.88 16.07
C ALA A 336 -19.65 -11.05 16.13
N VAL A 337 -19.61 -11.79 17.24
CA VAL A 337 -20.59 -12.83 17.55
C VAL A 337 -21.60 -12.22 18.52
N ARG A 338 -22.88 -12.29 18.19
CA ARG A 338 -23.98 -11.87 19.06
C ARG A 338 -24.97 -13.01 19.23
N HIS A 339 -25.38 -13.26 20.47
CA HIS A 339 -26.47 -14.17 20.74
C HIS A 339 -27.79 -13.53 20.32
N HIS A 340 -28.59 -14.24 19.54
CA HIS A 340 -29.91 -13.79 19.10
C HIS A 340 -31.00 -14.50 19.91
N ASP A 341 -31.56 -13.81 20.90
CA ASP A 341 -32.46 -14.40 21.90
C ASP A 341 -33.66 -15.12 21.31
N SER A 342 -34.30 -14.55 20.27
CA SER A 342 -35.52 -15.11 19.69
C SER A 342 -35.29 -16.43 18.96
N THR A 343 -34.10 -16.64 18.41
CA THR A 343 -33.69 -17.87 17.71
C THR A 343 -32.75 -18.75 18.53
N GLN A 344 -32.28 -18.24 19.67
CA GLN A 344 -31.28 -18.83 20.57
C GLN A 344 -30.02 -19.31 19.84
N CYS A 345 -29.54 -18.51 18.88
CA CYS A 345 -28.38 -18.83 18.05
C CYS A 345 -27.32 -17.75 18.18
N ASP A 346 -26.06 -18.16 18.24
CA ASP A 346 -24.93 -17.25 18.11
C ASP A 346 -24.75 -16.87 16.63
N ILE A 347 -24.78 -15.57 16.32
CA ILE A 347 -24.70 -15.05 14.96
C ILE A 347 -23.40 -14.27 14.78
N ALA A 348 -22.57 -14.72 13.82
CA ALA A 348 -21.36 -14.02 13.41
C ALA A 348 -21.63 -13.08 12.24
N SER A 349 -21.50 -11.77 12.46
CA SER A 349 -21.73 -10.73 11.44
C SER A 349 -20.65 -9.64 11.50
N HIS A 350 -20.56 -8.79 10.47
CA HIS A 350 -19.72 -7.60 10.53
C HIS A 350 -20.43 -6.48 11.29
N ALA A 351 -19.85 -6.07 12.42
CA ALA A 351 -20.30 -4.90 13.16
C ALA A 351 -19.55 -3.64 12.67
N PRO A 352 -20.25 -2.59 12.21
CA PRO A 352 -19.62 -1.33 11.83
C PRO A 352 -19.03 -0.61 13.04
N VAL A 353 -17.92 0.12 12.82
CA VAL A 353 -17.28 0.95 13.84
C VAL A 353 -17.46 2.43 13.48
N ALA A 354 -18.25 3.14 14.28
CA ALA A 354 -18.77 4.46 13.94
C ALA A 354 -17.69 5.52 13.64
N ASP A 355 -16.64 5.60 14.46
CA ASP A 355 -15.56 6.57 14.27
C ASP A 355 -14.74 6.30 13.00
N ARG A 356 -14.56 5.02 12.65
CA ARG A 356 -13.89 4.59 11.41
C ARG A 356 -14.72 4.94 10.17
N ILE A 357 -16.03 4.71 10.22
CA ILE A 357 -16.98 5.12 9.18
C ILE A 357 -16.94 6.63 8.99
N GLY A 358 -17.00 7.40 10.08
CA GLY A 358 -16.94 8.86 10.04
C GLY A 358 -15.63 9.40 9.43
N PHE A 359 -14.48 8.78 9.75
CA PHE A 359 -13.21 9.15 9.13
C PHE A 359 -13.24 8.94 7.61
N VAL A 360 -13.68 7.77 7.15
CA VAL A 360 -13.76 7.44 5.71
C VAL A 360 -14.72 8.37 4.99
N ALA A 361 -15.88 8.67 5.59
CA ALA A 361 -16.87 9.58 5.00
C ALA A 361 -16.29 10.99 4.81
N ARG A 362 -15.62 11.54 5.83
CA ARG A 362 -14.93 12.85 5.73
C ARG A 362 -13.84 12.84 4.68
N LEU A 363 -13.03 11.78 4.62
CA LEU A 363 -11.97 11.65 3.61
C LEU A 363 -12.54 11.62 2.19
N ALA A 364 -13.62 10.84 1.98
CA ALA A 364 -14.34 10.79 0.72
C ALA A 364 -14.89 12.17 0.32
N ALA A 365 -15.49 12.90 1.27
CA ALA A 365 -16.00 14.24 1.04
C ALA A 365 -14.89 15.23 0.69
N ASN A 366 -13.73 15.13 1.34
CA ASN A 366 -12.58 15.99 1.06
C ASN A 366 -12.00 15.74 -0.34
N TRP A 367 -11.89 14.48 -0.78
CA TRP A 367 -11.50 14.14 -2.15
C TRP A 367 -12.51 14.66 -3.18
N ALA A 368 -13.80 14.47 -2.94
CA ALA A 368 -14.86 14.95 -3.82
C ALA A 368 -14.89 16.49 -3.90
N ARG A 369 -14.66 17.17 -2.77
CA ARG A 369 -14.54 18.63 -2.71
C ARG A 369 -13.32 19.11 -3.48
N LEU A 370 -12.16 18.48 -3.31
CA LEU A 370 -10.93 18.82 -4.04
C LEU A 370 -11.16 18.75 -5.56
N ARG A 371 -11.81 17.69 -6.03
CA ARG A 371 -12.12 17.49 -7.45
C ARG A 371 -13.00 18.61 -8.01
N ARG A 372 -14.07 18.97 -7.30
CA ARG A 372 -15.04 19.97 -7.75
C ARG A 372 -14.57 21.42 -7.55
N LYS A 373 -13.64 21.68 -6.63
CA LYS A 373 -13.16 23.03 -6.37
C LYS A 373 -12.36 23.56 -7.57
N PRO A 374 -12.66 24.78 -8.06
CA PRO A 374 -11.88 25.41 -9.11
C PRO A 374 -10.40 25.49 -8.73
N VAL A 375 -9.50 25.30 -9.70
CA VAL A 375 -8.05 25.23 -9.47
C VAL A 375 -7.50 26.44 -8.71
N SER A 376 -7.90 27.65 -9.12
CA SER A 376 -7.52 28.91 -8.45
C SER A 376 -8.09 29.06 -7.03
N GLY A 377 -9.06 28.24 -6.65
CA GLY A 377 -9.64 28.19 -5.31
C GLY A 377 -8.93 27.22 -4.36
N ARG A 378 -8.12 26.29 -4.89
CA ARG A 378 -7.53 25.19 -4.12
C ARG A 378 -6.40 25.70 -3.22
N ARG A 379 -6.42 25.25 -1.97
CA ARG A 379 -5.39 25.50 -0.96
C ARG A 379 -4.55 24.25 -0.77
N VAL A 380 -3.25 24.37 -1.00
CA VAL A 380 -2.33 23.22 -0.97
C VAL A 380 -1.20 23.52 0.00
N ALA A 381 -0.91 22.57 0.89
CA ALA A 381 0.25 22.66 1.77
C ALA A 381 1.36 21.73 1.28
N VAL A 382 2.51 22.29 0.93
CA VAL A 382 3.72 21.55 0.58
C VAL A 382 4.61 21.47 1.83
N VAL A 383 4.79 20.27 2.36
CA VAL A 383 5.49 20.02 3.64
C VAL A 383 6.83 19.36 3.36
N LEU A 384 7.91 20.02 3.77
CA LEU A 384 9.28 19.57 3.59
C LEU A 384 9.78 18.85 4.84
N ALA A 385 10.42 17.69 4.66
CA ALA A 385 11.06 16.99 5.76
C ALA A 385 12.30 17.74 6.27
N ASN A 386 12.60 17.61 7.56
CA ASN A 386 13.80 18.18 8.17
C ASN A 386 14.36 17.24 9.23
N TYR A 387 15.11 16.23 8.77
CA TYR A 387 15.79 15.28 9.64
C TYR A 387 17.24 15.06 9.17
N PRO A 388 18.26 15.11 10.05
CA PRO A 388 18.19 15.60 11.43
C PRO A 388 17.74 17.07 11.49
N ASN A 389 17.13 17.49 12.61
CA ASN A 389 16.47 18.78 12.79
C ASN A 389 17.49 19.95 12.88
N ARG A 390 18.13 20.27 11.76
CA ARG A 390 19.07 21.39 11.61
C ARG A 390 18.69 22.20 10.38
N ASP A 391 18.94 23.50 10.41
CA ASP A 391 18.60 24.39 9.30
C ASP A 391 19.40 24.10 8.02
N GLY A 392 20.62 23.58 8.14
CA GLY A 392 21.39 23.07 7.00
C GLY A 392 20.84 21.78 6.37
N ARG A 393 19.72 21.25 6.87
CA ARG A 393 19.05 20.02 6.40
C ARG A 393 17.55 20.25 6.11
N LEU A 394 17.14 21.50 5.86
CA LEU A 394 15.76 21.80 5.44
C LEU A 394 15.48 21.20 4.06
N GLY A 395 14.37 20.47 3.92
CA GLY A 395 14.06 19.77 2.68
C GLY A 395 14.94 18.54 2.46
N ASN A 396 15.18 17.74 3.51
CA ASN A 396 15.90 16.47 3.31
C ASN A 396 15.03 15.50 2.47
N GLY A 397 15.53 15.14 1.29
CA GLY A 397 14.90 14.21 0.37
C GLY A 397 15.96 13.24 -0.16
N VAL A 398 15.81 11.94 0.08
CA VAL A 398 16.79 10.96 -0.39
C VAL A 398 16.86 10.97 -1.92
N GLY A 399 18.00 11.40 -2.47
CA GLY A 399 18.20 11.45 -3.91
C GLY A 399 17.38 12.54 -4.63
N LEU A 400 16.86 13.52 -3.89
CA LEU A 400 16.06 14.60 -4.44
C LEU A 400 16.65 15.94 -4.02
N ASP A 401 16.82 16.87 -4.98
CA ASP A 401 17.02 18.28 -4.68
C ASP A 401 15.67 18.88 -4.32
N THR A 402 15.23 18.64 -3.07
CA THR A 402 13.90 19.03 -2.61
C THR A 402 13.61 20.52 -2.77
N PRO A 403 14.54 21.46 -2.49
CA PRO A 403 14.29 22.88 -2.72
C PRO A 403 14.06 23.21 -4.19
N ALA A 404 14.93 22.75 -5.11
CA ALA A 404 14.74 22.99 -6.53
C ALA A 404 13.46 22.32 -7.04
N ALA A 405 13.21 21.07 -6.65
CA ALA A 405 12.01 20.31 -6.97
C ALA A 405 10.73 21.02 -6.49
N THR A 406 10.76 21.63 -5.29
CA THR A 406 9.62 22.39 -4.77
C THR A 406 9.35 23.63 -5.62
N VAL A 407 10.39 24.36 -6.04
CA VAL A 407 10.23 25.52 -6.95
C VAL A 407 9.64 25.08 -8.29
N GLU A 408 10.06 23.94 -8.85
CA GLU A 408 9.48 23.40 -10.09
C GLU A 408 8.01 23.01 -9.91
N VAL A 409 7.65 22.41 -8.77
CA VAL A 409 6.25 22.11 -8.43
C VAL A 409 5.42 23.40 -8.34
N LEU A 410 5.92 24.44 -7.66
CA LEU A 410 5.22 25.73 -7.57
C LEU A 410 5.02 26.36 -8.96
N ARG A 411 6.03 26.31 -9.83
CA ARG A 411 5.92 26.79 -11.23
C ARG A 411 4.88 26.00 -12.03
N ALA A 412 4.90 24.68 -11.91
CA ALA A 412 3.93 23.81 -12.58
C ALA A 412 2.49 24.06 -12.09
N MET A 413 2.32 24.26 -10.78
CA MET A 413 1.03 24.63 -10.21
C MET A 413 0.57 26.02 -10.70
N GLN A 414 1.46 27.01 -10.77
CA GLN A 414 1.11 28.33 -11.32
C GLN A 414 0.67 28.21 -12.79
N ALA A 415 1.41 27.45 -13.61
CA ALA A 415 1.05 27.19 -15.00
C ALA A 415 -0.29 26.46 -15.15
N ALA A 416 -0.65 25.61 -14.17
CA ALA A 416 -1.96 24.95 -14.12
C ALA A 416 -3.10 25.84 -13.59
N GLY A 417 -2.81 27.09 -13.19
CA GLY A 417 -3.81 28.07 -12.75
C GLY A 417 -4.09 28.09 -11.25
N TYR A 418 -3.21 27.52 -10.42
CA TYR A 418 -3.27 27.72 -8.97
C TYR A 418 -2.94 29.17 -8.61
N ASP A 419 -3.56 29.67 -7.54
CA ASP A 419 -3.36 31.01 -7.02
C ASP A 419 -2.05 31.07 -6.21
N LEU A 420 -0.99 31.50 -6.87
CA LEU A 420 0.39 31.56 -6.38
C LEU A 420 0.99 32.94 -6.69
N ASP A 421 1.68 33.51 -5.71
CA ASP A 421 2.42 34.76 -5.83
C ASP A 421 3.87 34.60 -5.38
N HIS A 422 4.75 35.50 -5.81
CA HIS A 422 6.12 35.64 -5.31
C HIS A 422 6.95 34.33 -5.24
N ILE A 423 6.82 33.45 -6.24
CA ILE A 423 7.57 32.18 -6.28
C ILE A 423 9.09 32.46 -6.33
N PRO A 424 9.90 31.85 -5.45
CA PRO A 424 11.36 32.03 -5.46
C PRO A 424 11.99 31.59 -6.79
N ALA A 425 13.02 32.30 -7.23
CA ALA A 425 13.67 32.02 -8.52
C ALA A 425 14.49 30.71 -8.51
N THR A 426 15.00 30.29 -7.35
CA THR A 426 15.86 29.11 -7.19
C THR A 426 15.55 28.39 -5.89
N GLY A 427 16.00 27.13 -5.77
CA GLY A 427 15.93 26.38 -4.52
C GLY A 427 16.63 27.08 -3.36
N ASN A 428 17.77 27.73 -3.61
CA ASN A 428 18.48 28.53 -2.60
C ASN A 428 17.64 29.70 -2.10
N ALA A 429 17.02 30.46 -3.01
CA ALA A 429 16.13 31.56 -2.63
C ALA A 429 14.91 31.07 -1.82
N LEU A 430 14.40 29.87 -2.10
CA LEU A 430 13.35 29.24 -1.30
C LEU A 430 13.85 28.94 0.13
N ILE A 431 15.03 28.31 0.27
CA ILE A 431 15.59 28.02 1.60
C ILE A 431 15.91 29.29 2.39
N GLU A 432 16.48 30.31 1.76
CA GLU A 432 16.73 31.62 2.39
C GLU A 432 15.41 32.24 2.89
N THR A 433 14.37 32.20 2.06
CA THR A 433 13.03 32.66 2.43
C THR A 433 12.52 31.89 3.66
N MET A 434 12.63 30.58 3.67
CA MET A 434 12.19 29.73 4.78
C MET A 434 13.00 29.98 6.07
N GLN A 435 14.32 30.13 5.98
CA GLN A 435 15.21 30.37 7.12
C GLN A 435 15.00 31.74 7.78
N ALA A 436 14.56 32.74 7.02
CA ALA A 436 14.15 34.03 7.58
C ALA A 436 12.90 33.91 8.49
N GLY A 437 12.08 32.86 8.28
CA GLY A 437 10.93 32.53 9.13
C GLY A 437 11.24 31.47 10.18
N ALA A 438 10.19 31.01 10.87
CA ALA A 438 10.30 29.92 11.84
C ALA A 438 10.74 28.59 11.18
N THR A 439 11.65 27.86 11.83
CA THR A 439 12.05 26.48 11.49
C THR A 439 12.02 25.62 12.76
N ASN A 440 12.52 24.39 12.71
CA ASN A 440 12.62 23.51 13.89
C ASN A 440 13.64 23.99 14.95
N ASP A 441 14.48 25.00 14.66
CA ASP A 441 15.38 25.59 15.65
C ASP A 441 14.69 26.70 16.46
N TRP A 442 13.91 26.27 17.45
CA TRP A 442 13.17 27.16 18.35
C TRP A 442 14.07 28.14 19.14
N ARG A 443 15.37 27.86 19.28
CA ARG A 443 16.30 28.73 20.02
C ARG A 443 16.51 30.06 19.32
N ALA A 444 16.41 30.07 17.99
CA ALA A 444 16.52 31.25 17.14
C ALA A 444 15.15 31.86 16.82
N LEU A 445 14.04 31.37 17.40
CA LEU A 445 12.69 31.81 17.08
C LEU A 445 12.47 33.31 17.35
N ALA A 446 13.10 33.84 18.40
CA ALA A 446 12.99 35.26 18.77
C ALA A 446 13.59 36.22 17.73
N ASP A 447 14.54 35.73 16.92
CA ASP A 447 15.25 36.52 15.90
C ASP A 447 14.67 36.33 14.49
N ARG A 448 13.57 35.56 14.36
CA ARG A 448 12.96 35.18 13.08
C ARG A 448 11.64 35.88 12.84
N GLU A 449 11.27 35.96 11.56
CA GLU A 449 9.97 36.48 11.15
C GLU A 449 8.85 35.49 11.50
N VAL A 450 7.86 35.96 12.27
CA VAL A 450 6.64 35.21 12.56
C VAL A 450 5.62 35.49 11.46
N ARG A 451 5.41 34.50 10.57
CA ARG A 451 4.52 34.62 9.41
C ARG A 451 3.16 33.96 9.62
N GLU A 452 3.16 32.79 10.22
CA GLU A 452 1.97 31.96 10.42
C GLU A 452 1.87 31.56 11.89
N THR A 453 0.66 31.63 12.41
CA THR A 453 0.36 31.28 13.79
C THR A 453 -0.96 30.50 13.91
N LEU A 454 -1.13 29.79 15.03
CA LEU A 454 -2.40 29.23 15.47
C LEU A 454 -2.68 29.71 16.89
N SER A 455 -3.86 30.28 17.13
CA SER A 455 -4.19 30.78 18.46
C SER A 455 -4.40 29.62 19.44
N LEU A 456 -4.09 29.86 20.72
CA LEU A 456 -4.28 28.85 21.76
C LEU A 456 -5.72 28.29 21.84
N PRO A 457 -6.80 29.10 21.69
CA PRO A 457 -8.16 28.60 21.69
C PRO A 457 -8.48 27.71 20.49
N GLU A 458 -7.96 28.04 19.30
CA GLU A 458 -8.11 27.18 18.11
C GLU A 458 -7.38 25.85 18.34
N TYR A 459 -6.16 25.90 18.89
CA TYR A 459 -5.42 24.69 19.25
C TYR A 459 -6.16 23.84 20.28
N TYR A 460 -6.73 24.44 21.34
CA TYR A 460 -7.54 23.71 22.30
C TYR A 460 -8.80 23.11 21.68
N GLY A 461 -9.45 23.81 20.73
CA GLY A 461 -10.58 23.26 19.98
C GLY A 461 -10.20 21.96 19.27
N PHE A 462 -9.05 21.95 18.60
CA PHE A 462 -8.49 20.74 17.97
C PHE A 462 -8.09 19.68 19.00
N PHE A 463 -7.26 20.03 19.98
CA PHE A 463 -6.69 19.08 20.95
C PHE A 463 -7.79 18.39 21.77
N ASN A 464 -8.83 19.14 22.18
CA ASN A 464 -9.98 18.62 22.91
C ASN A 464 -10.93 17.76 22.06
N SER A 465 -10.78 17.77 20.72
CA SER A 465 -11.47 16.84 19.84
C SER A 465 -10.80 15.45 19.77
N LEU A 466 -9.51 15.36 20.11
CA LEU A 466 -8.75 14.11 20.07
C LEU A 466 -9.18 13.15 21.20
N PRO A 467 -8.99 11.82 21.04
CA PRO A 467 -9.26 10.87 22.13
C PRO A 467 -8.50 11.20 23.41
N GLN A 468 -9.14 11.01 24.56
CA GLN A 468 -8.57 11.30 25.88
C GLN A 468 -7.19 10.64 26.07
N GLY A 469 -7.05 9.37 25.69
CA GLY A 469 -5.78 8.66 25.83
C GLY A 469 -4.61 9.26 25.03
N LEU A 470 -4.89 9.92 23.90
CA LEU A 470 -3.86 10.66 23.16
C LEU A 470 -3.49 11.96 23.89
N ARG A 471 -4.49 12.70 24.36
CA ARG A 471 -4.26 13.93 25.13
C ARG A 471 -3.42 13.65 26.37
N ASP A 472 -3.79 12.63 27.14
CA ASP A 472 -3.08 12.24 28.36
C ASP A 472 -1.62 11.93 28.07
N ARG A 473 -1.32 11.17 27.01
CA ARG A 473 0.06 10.84 26.62
C ARG A 473 0.86 12.06 26.22
N VAL A 474 0.26 13.00 25.48
CA VAL A 474 0.92 14.25 25.08
C VAL A 474 1.17 15.12 26.31
N THR A 475 0.16 15.37 27.13
CA THR A 475 0.26 16.22 28.33
C THR A 475 1.19 15.62 29.39
N GLN A 476 1.16 14.30 29.59
CA GLN A 476 2.09 13.61 30.50
C GLN A 476 3.54 13.76 30.05
N ARG A 477 3.78 13.75 28.73
CA ARG A 477 5.14 13.85 28.19
C ARG A 477 5.64 15.29 28.10
N TRP A 478 4.80 16.21 27.65
CA TRP A 478 5.20 17.56 27.23
C TRP A 478 4.66 18.68 28.12
N GLY A 479 3.78 18.36 29.09
CA GLY A 479 3.13 19.33 29.96
C GLY A 479 1.92 19.98 29.31
N GLU A 480 1.62 21.21 29.73
CA GLU A 480 0.55 22.00 29.11
C GLU A 480 1.02 22.62 27.77
N PRO A 481 0.10 22.93 26.84
CA PRO A 481 0.44 23.53 25.54
C PRO A 481 1.33 24.77 25.63
N GLU A 482 1.15 25.59 26.66
CA GLU A 482 1.90 26.83 26.88
C GLU A 482 3.35 26.62 27.32
N ALA A 483 3.74 25.39 27.66
CA ALA A 483 5.11 25.01 27.94
C ALA A 483 5.92 24.70 26.68
N ASP A 484 5.27 24.58 25.52
CA ASP A 484 5.94 24.27 24.26
C ASP A 484 6.86 25.44 23.81
N PRO A 485 8.11 25.16 23.37
CA PRO A 485 9.04 26.19 22.92
C PRO A 485 8.57 27.07 21.76
N PHE A 486 7.60 26.61 20.96
CA PHE A 486 7.02 27.38 19.85
C PHE A 486 5.81 28.22 20.27
N PHE A 487 5.38 28.15 21.52
CA PHE A 487 4.30 28.96 22.05
C PHE A 487 4.81 30.34 22.48
N VAL A 488 4.18 31.40 21.96
CA VAL A 488 4.47 32.78 22.31
C VAL A 488 3.30 33.37 23.08
N LYS A 489 3.56 33.80 24.33
CA LYS A 489 2.55 34.42 25.18
C LYS A 489 2.07 35.75 24.60
N GLY A 490 0.75 35.89 24.48
CA GLY A 490 0.12 37.12 24.05
C GLY A 490 0.18 38.18 25.15
N ARG A 491 0.36 39.45 24.76
CA ARG A 491 0.28 40.58 25.72
C ARG A 491 -1.17 40.98 26.02
N LEU A 492 -2.06 40.82 25.04
CA LEU A 492 -3.47 41.23 25.07
C LEU A 492 -4.44 40.11 24.64
N HIS A 493 -3.92 38.91 24.36
CA HIS A 493 -4.66 37.69 24.01
C HIS A 493 -4.02 36.49 24.70
N CYS A 494 -4.62 35.32 24.53
CA CYS A 494 -4.24 34.03 25.11
C CYS A 494 -2.90 33.46 24.61
N GLY A 495 -2.23 34.09 23.63
CA GLY A 495 -1.00 33.60 22.99
C GLY A 495 -1.26 32.71 21.78
N ASP A 496 -0.18 32.43 21.04
CA ASP A 496 -0.21 31.71 19.78
C ASP A 496 0.94 30.71 19.66
N PHE A 497 0.73 29.63 18.92
CA PHE A 497 1.80 28.79 18.38
C PHE A 497 2.37 29.41 17.12
N VAL A 498 3.68 29.59 17.06
CA VAL A 498 4.38 30.01 15.84
C VAL A 498 4.64 28.80 14.94
N LEU A 499 4.30 28.92 13.66
CA LEU A 499 4.33 27.80 12.71
C LEU A 499 5.41 27.99 11.65
N PRO A 500 6.18 26.94 11.31
CA PRO A 500 7.25 27.01 10.32
C PRO A 500 6.70 26.93 8.89
N ALA A 501 5.88 27.90 8.49
CA ALA A 501 5.18 27.93 7.22
C ALA A 501 5.30 29.31 6.53
N THR A 502 5.35 29.29 5.19
CA THR A 502 5.40 30.50 4.35
C THR A 502 4.40 30.36 3.21
N ARG A 503 3.48 31.32 3.11
CA ARG A 503 2.44 31.35 2.07
C ARG A 503 2.94 32.01 0.77
N PHE A 504 2.50 31.42 -0.33
CA PHE A 504 2.61 31.89 -1.71
C PHE A 504 1.19 31.86 -2.28
N GLY A 505 0.37 32.85 -1.92
CA GLY A 505 -1.06 32.90 -2.25
C GLY A 505 -1.87 31.85 -1.49
N LYS A 506 -2.49 30.91 -2.22
CA LYS A 506 -3.24 29.78 -1.65
C LYS A 506 -2.40 28.52 -1.50
N VAL A 507 -1.11 28.57 -1.81
CA VAL A 507 -0.18 27.48 -1.54
C VAL A 507 0.71 27.89 -0.37
N THR A 508 1.03 26.96 0.52
CA THR A 508 2.02 27.20 1.59
C THR A 508 3.14 26.19 1.48
N VAL A 509 4.39 26.63 1.70
CA VAL A 509 5.54 25.74 1.88
C VAL A 509 5.92 25.79 3.35
N ALA A 510 6.00 24.62 3.98
CA ALA A 510 6.25 24.50 5.40
C ALA A 510 7.32 23.46 5.72
N VAL A 511 7.99 23.63 6.85
CA VAL A 511 8.88 22.62 7.42
C VAL A 511 8.06 21.70 8.31
N GLN A 512 8.17 20.39 8.13
CA GLN A 512 7.53 19.45 9.03
C GLN A 512 8.09 19.63 10.44
N PRO A 513 7.23 19.83 11.47
CA PRO A 513 7.71 19.96 12.83
C PRO A 513 8.49 18.73 13.30
N ALA A 514 9.46 18.99 14.17
CA ALA A 514 10.23 17.95 14.82
C ALA A 514 9.39 17.06 15.74
N ARG A 515 9.72 15.77 15.81
CA ARG A 515 9.03 14.78 16.68
C ARG A 515 9.32 14.96 18.19
N GLY A 516 10.20 15.87 18.58
CA GLY A 516 10.49 16.19 19.99
C GLY A 516 11.79 15.62 20.56
N TYR A 517 12.49 14.71 19.86
CA TYR A 517 13.81 14.18 20.31
C TYR A 517 14.87 15.28 20.54
N ASN A 518 14.74 16.43 19.87
CA ASN A 518 15.60 17.60 20.02
C ASN A 518 15.22 18.51 21.20
N MET A 519 14.02 18.34 21.76
CA MET A 519 13.53 19.13 22.90
C MET A 519 14.07 18.56 24.23
N ASP A 520 14.05 17.23 24.38
CA ASP A 520 14.62 16.54 25.55
C ASP A 520 15.41 15.28 25.13
N PRO A 521 16.66 15.43 24.63
CA PRO A 521 17.43 14.32 24.08
C PRO A 521 17.76 13.21 25.07
N SER A 522 18.02 13.54 26.34
CA SER A 522 18.48 12.56 27.33
C SER A 522 17.39 11.56 27.70
N SER A 523 16.15 12.02 27.89
CA SER A 523 15.02 11.14 28.22
C SER A 523 14.38 10.48 26.98
N SER A 524 14.53 11.09 25.80
CA SER A 524 13.94 10.56 24.56
C SER A 524 14.81 9.53 23.84
N TYR A 525 16.11 9.42 24.17
CA TYR A 525 17.08 8.62 23.40
C TYR A 525 16.66 7.15 23.18
N HIS A 526 15.94 6.58 24.14
CA HIS A 526 15.46 5.20 24.12
C HIS A 526 13.94 5.05 23.98
N ASP A 527 13.21 6.13 23.65
CA ASP A 527 11.75 6.09 23.54
C ASP A 527 11.30 6.02 22.06
N PRO A 528 11.06 4.80 21.52
CA PRO A 528 10.53 4.65 20.16
C PRO A 528 9.07 5.10 20.02
N ASP A 529 8.33 5.16 21.13
CA ASP A 529 6.90 5.48 21.18
C ASP A 529 6.63 6.93 21.60
N LEU A 530 7.65 7.79 21.50
CA LEU A 530 7.61 9.21 21.83
C LEU A 530 6.41 9.90 21.14
N PRO A 531 5.41 10.40 21.90
CA PRO A 531 4.28 11.13 21.34
C PRO A 531 4.75 12.48 20.76
N PRO A 532 4.12 12.99 19.69
CA PRO A 532 4.46 14.29 19.13
C PRO A 532 4.20 15.43 20.14
N PRO A 533 5.04 16.48 20.17
CA PRO A 533 4.84 17.67 21.00
C PRO A 533 3.64 18.52 20.53
N HIS A 534 3.26 19.51 21.35
CA HIS A 534 2.10 20.35 21.08
C HIS A 534 2.26 21.16 19.78
N ASN A 535 3.43 21.71 19.48
CA ASN A 535 3.69 22.43 18.23
C ASN A 535 3.49 21.57 16.97
N TYR A 536 3.83 20.27 17.05
CA TYR A 536 3.59 19.32 15.97
C TYR A 536 2.09 19.21 15.69
N LEU A 537 1.29 19.02 16.74
CA LEU A 537 -0.15 18.93 16.64
C LEU A 537 -0.77 20.27 16.20
N ALA A 538 -0.28 21.39 16.72
CA ALA A 538 -0.73 22.74 16.34
C ALA A 538 -0.50 23.02 14.85
N PHE A 539 0.64 22.58 14.30
CA PHE A 539 0.90 22.70 12.87
C PHE A 539 -0.14 21.97 12.01
N TYR A 540 -0.47 20.71 12.32
CA TYR A 540 -1.49 20.00 11.54
C TYR A 540 -2.92 20.44 11.83
N ALA A 541 -3.20 20.94 13.03
CA ALA A 541 -4.47 21.62 13.35
C ALA A 541 -4.63 22.87 12.48
N TRP A 542 -3.57 23.67 12.34
CA TRP A 542 -3.56 24.82 11.45
C TRP A 542 -3.75 24.41 9.99
N LEU A 543 -3.11 23.33 9.51
CA LEU A 543 -3.36 22.85 8.15
C LEU A 543 -4.84 22.52 7.91
N GLN A 544 -5.50 21.89 8.87
CA GLN A 544 -6.92 21.49 8.78
C GLN A 544 -7.89 22.66 8.90
N ASP A 545 -7.74 23.50 9.92
CA ASP A 545 -8.80 24.45 10.31
C ASP A 545 -8.42 25.92 10.09
N GLY A 546 -7.12 26.25 10.24
CA GLY A 546 -6.58 27.60 10.05
C GLY A 546 -6.34 27.93 8.57
N PHE A 547 -5.34 27.27 7.97
CA PHE A 547 -5.06 27.33 6.54
C PHE A 547 -6.17 26.70 5.70
N ARG A 548 -6.81 25.63 6.21
CA ARG A 548 -7.86 24.87 5.51
C ARG A 548 -7.38 24.30 4.19
N ALA A 549 -6.31 23.53 4.26
CA ALA A 549 -5.78 22.79 3.11
C ALA A 549 -6.88 21.91 2.49
N ASP A 550 -7.01 21.96 1.17
CA ASP A 550 -7.79 20.96 0.42
C ASP A 550 -6.96 19.71 0.15
N ALA A 551 -5.62 19.84 0.13
CA ALA A 551 -4.68 18.74 0.00
C ALA A 551 -3.33 19.06 0.65
N VAL A 552 -2.62 18.03 1.08
CA VAL A 552 -1.24 18.10 1.60
C VAL A 552 -0.32 17.34 0.65
N VAL A 553 0.82 17.94 0.33
CA VAL A 553 1.91 17.34 -0.44
C VAL A 553 3.13 17.24 0.48
N HIS A 554 3.48 16.05 0.95
CA HIS A 554 4.78 15.86 1.60
C HIS A 554 5.83 15.68 0.50
N MET A 555 6.85 16.53 0.47
CA MET A 555 7.80 16.57 -0.64
C MET A 555 9.08 15.82 -0.28
N GLY A 556 9.29 14.67 -0.92
CA GLY A 556 10.52 13.88 -0.81
C GLY A 556 10.53 12.86 0.34
N LYS A 557 11.20 11.74 0.09
CA LYS A 557 11.46 10.70 1.08
C LYS A 557 12.38 11.22 2.20
N HIS A 558 12.05 11.10 3.49
CA HIS A 558 10.75 10.77 4.08
C HIS A 558 10.46 11.77 5.19
N GLY A 559 9.16 11.96 5.46
CA GLY A 559 8.66 12.75 6.56
C GLY A 559 8.68 11.93 7.84
N ASN A 560 8.13 12.48 8.90
CA ASN A 560 8.06 11.81 10.21
C ASN A 560 6.63 11.47 10.65
N LEU A 561 5.60 11.78 9.85
CA LEU A 561 4.18 11.66 10.21
C LEU A 561 3.71 10.20 10.24
N GLU A 562 4.00 9.46 9.17
CA GLU A 562 3.67 8.05 9.00
C GLU A 562 4.42 7.15 10.00
N TRP A 563 5.44 7.70 10.65
CA TRP A 563 6.26 7.02 11.66
C TRP A 563 5.83 7.32 13.09
N LEU A 564 4.88 8.24 13.32
CA LEU A 564 4.40 8.56 14.67
C LEU A 564 3.82 7.31 15.36
N PRO A 565 3.79 7.29 16.71
CA PRO A 565 3.35 6.10 17.45
C PRO A 565 1.89 5.74 17.14
N GLY A 566 1.63 4.43 17.01
CA GLY A 566 0.31 3.89 16.70
C GLY A 566 0.40 2.54 16.01
N LYS A 567 -0.73 2.06 15.50
CA LYS A 567 -0.81 0.77 14.81
C LYS A 567 -0.02 0.77 13.49
N ALA A 568 0.49 -0.38 13.08
CA ALA A 568 1.26 -0.54 11.84
C ALA A 568 0.46 -0.22 10.56
N LEU A 569 -0.85 -0.49 10.57
CA LEU A 569 -1.80 -0.10 9.51
C LEU A 569 -3.23 -0.13 10.06
N ALA A 570 -4.23 0.22 9.23
CA ALA A 570 -5.65 0.26 9.61
C ALA A 570 -5.84 0.99 10.95
N LEU A 571 -5.40 2.25 10.97
CA LEU A 571 -5.27 3.05 12.18
C LEU A 571 -6.59 3.21 12.93
N SER A 572 -6.50 3.34 14.26
CA SER A 572 -7.59 3.80 15.14
C SER A 572 -7.49 5.31 15.38
N ALA A 573 -8.51 5.89 16.03
CA ALA A 573 -8.50 7.29 16.46
C ALA A 573 -7.32 7.58 17.40
N ASP A 574 -6.86 6.55 18.13
CA ASP A 574 -5.73 6.62 19.08
C ASP A 574 -4.35 6.48 18.41
N CYS A 575 -4.26 6.67 17.09
CA CYS A 575 -2.99 6.66 16.37
C CYS A 575 -2.58 8.09 15.99
N PHE A 576 -1.37 8.50 16.39
CA PHE A 576 -0.91 9.86 16.13
C PHE A 576 -0.82 10.28 14.66
N PRO A 577 -0.47 9.41 13.69
CA PRO A 577 -0.51 9.81 12.28
C PRO A 577 -1.91 10.26 11.84
N GLU A 578 -2.96 9.60 12.33
CA GLU A 578 -4.36 9.97 12.06
C GLU A 578 -4.76 11.22 12.83
N ALA A 579 -4.43 11.29 14.12
CA ALA A 579 -4.77 12.44 14.95
C ALA A 579 -4.15 13.73 14.40
N ALA A 580 -2.91 13.67 13.89
CA ALA A 580 -2.24 14.80 13.27
C ALA A 580 -2.86 15.14 11.91
N LEU A 581 -2.77 14.25 10.91
CA LEU A 581 -3.18 14.59 9.53
C LEU A 581 -4.68 14.77 9.35
N GLY A 582 -5.48 14.02 10.11
CA GLY A 582 -6.91 13.91 9.89
C GLY A 582 -7.27 13.32 8.51
N PRO A 583 -8.51 13.53 8.04
CA PRO A 583 -9.00 12.98 6.78
C PRO A 583 -8.63 13.85 5.56
N LEU A 584 -7.41 14.40 5.49
CA LEU A 584 -6.98 15.23 4.36
C LEU A 584 -6.48 14.38 3.17
N PRO A 585 -6.80 14.76 1.93
CA PRO A 585 -6.13 14.24 0.74
C PRO A 585 -4.62 14.46 0.84
N HIS A 586 -3.86 13.38 0.73
CA HIS A 586 -2.42 13.37 0.94
C HIS A 586 -1.71 12.80 -0.28
N LEU A 587 -0.86 13.62 -0.88
CA LEU A 587 0.00 13.25 -2.00
C LEU A 587 1.45 13.28 -1.57
N TYR A 588 2.26 12.41 -2.16
CA TYR A 588 3.62 12.23 -1.70
C TYR A 588 4.58 11.90 -2.85
N PRO A 589 5.28 12.91 -3.42
CA PRO A 589 6.46 12.69 -4.24
C PRO A 589 7.52 11.82 -3.53
N PHE A 590 7.81 10.65 -4.09
CA PHE A 590 8.64 9.62 -3.43
C PHE A 590 9.58 8.91 -4.41
N ILE A 591 10.77 8.51 -3.97
CA ILE A 591 11.74 7.87 -4.86
C ILE A 591 11.29 6.45 -5.27
N VAL A 592 11.32 6.13 -6.57
CA VAL A 592 10.79 4.86 -7.12
C VAL A 592 11.48 3.60 -6.56
N ASN A 593 12.74 3.72 -6.11
CA ASN A 593 13.53 2.60 -5.64
C ASN A 593 13.41 2.28 -4.15
N ASP A 594 12.53 3.00 -3.43
CA ASP A 594 12.28 2.75 -2.01
C ASP A 594 10.81 2.43 -1.70
N PRO A 595 10.33 1.25 -2.13
CA PRO A 595 8.95 0.87 -1.88
C PRO A 595 8.59 0.67 -0.41
N GLY A 596 9.55 0.30 0.44
CA GLY A 596 9.29 -0.04 1.84
C GLY A 596 8.70 1.13 2.60
N GLU A 597 9.36 2.27 2.55
CA GLU A 597 8.93 3.47 3.27
C GLU A 597 7.76 4.17 2.58
N GLY A 598 7.72 4.20 1.24
CA GLY A 598 6.54 4.74 0.54
C GLY A 598 5.27 3.93 0.83
N THR A 599 5.38 2.61 0.99
CA THR A 599 4.26 1.76 1.43
C THR A 599 3.82 2.07 2.86
N GLN A 600 4.73 2.44 3.75
CA GLN A 600 4.37 2.91 5.10
C GLN A 600 3.49 4.16 5.03
N ALA A 601 3.86 5.14 4.19
CA ALA A 601 3.07 6.36 3.98
C ALA A 601 1.67 6.04 3.40
N LYS A 602 1.58 5.12 2.43
CA LYS A 602 0.29 4.63 1.88
C LYS A 602 -0.61 4.04 2.97
N ARG A 603 -0.05 3.16 3.81
CA ARG A 603 -0.83 2.35 4.78
C ARG A 603 -1.15 3.05 6.09
N ARG A 604 -0.35 4.05 6.50
CA ARG A 604 -0.55 4.78 7.75
C ARG A 604 -1.08 6.20 7.56
N ALA A 605 -0.83 6.83 6.42
CA ALA A 605 -1.28 8.19 6.14
C ALA A 605 -2.21 8.29 4.92
N GLY A 606 -2.59 7.18 4.28
CA GLY A 606 -3.46 7.19 3.10
C GLY A 606 -2.84 7.93 1.92
N ALA A 607 -1.50 7.96 1.83
CA ALA A 607 -0.78 8.72 0.82
C ALA A 607 -1.01 8.18 -0.60
N VAL A 608 -1.24 9.07 -1.55
CA VAL A 608 -1.08 8.81 -2.98
C VAL A 608 0.36 9.12 -3.34
N ILE A 609 1.15 8.08 -3.58
CA ILE A 609 2.54 8.27 -3.97
C ILE A 609 2.57 8.83 -5.40
N ILE A 610 3.47 9.77 -5.65
CA ILE A 610 3.84 10.18 -7.00
C ILE A 610 5.32 9.83 -7.14
N ASP A 611 5.61 8.68 -7.74
CA ASP A 611 6.98 8.21 -7.80
C ASP A 611 7.85 9.12 -8.68
N HIS A 612 9.13 9.25 -8.33
CA HIS A 612 10.10 10.03 -9.08
C HIS A 612 11.37 9.24 -9.34
N LEU A 613 12.11 9.66 -10.37
CA LEU A 613 13.33 9.00 -10.80
C LEU A 613 14.41 9.05 -9.71
N THR A 614 15.29 8.06 -9.71
CA THR A 614 16.52 8.12 -8.91
C THR A 614 17.46 9.19 -9.49
N PRO A 615 18.41 9.73 -8.71
CA PRO A 615 19.50 10.52 -9.27
C PRO A 615 20.18 9.82 -10.45
N PRO A 616 20.67 10.56 -11.45
CA PRO A 616 21.53 9.99 -12.47
C PRO A 616 22.74 9.34 -11.80
N LEU A 617 23.17 8.20 -12.34
CA LEU A 617 24.36 7.49 -11.86
C LEU A 617 25.50 7.74 -12.82
N THR A 618 26.72 7.81 -12.29
CA THR A 618 27.98 7.81 -13.04
C THR A 618 29.01 6.92 -12.33
N ARG A 619 30.21 6.79 -12.90
CA ARG A 619 31.33 6.11 -12.24
C ARG A 619 32.00 7.02 -11.22
N ALA A 620 32.60 6.44 -10.18
CA ALA A 620 33.31 7.22 -9.18
C ALA A 620 34.57 7.89 -9.74
N GLU A 621 35.26 7.21 -10.67
CA GLU A 621 36.58 7.61 -11.18
C GLU A 621 37.66 7.74 -10.08
N SER A 622 38.92 7.89 -10.49
CA SER A 622 40.03 8.12 -9.55
C SER A 622 40.32 9.61 -9.36
N TYR A 623 40.51 10.06 -8.12
CA TYR A 623 40.87 11.44 -7.80
C TYR A 623 41.87 11.54 -6.64
N GLY A 624 42.55 12.69 -6.54
CA GLY A 624 43.46 12.99 -5.42
C GLY A 624 44.57 11.93 -5.25
N PRO A 625 44.83 11.44 -4.03
CA PRO A 625 45.82 10.41 -3.76
C PRO A 625 45.58 9.09 -4.51
N LEU A 626 44.32 8.72 -4.79
CA LEU A 626 43.99 7.48 -5.52
C LEU A 626 44.47 7.54 -6.97
N ARG A 627 44.33 8.70 -7.63
CA ARG A 627 44.82 8.92 -8.98
C ARG A 627 46.36 8.91 -9.05
N GLU A 628 47.01 9.44 -8.02
CA GLU A 628 48.47 9.39 -7.94
C GLU A 628 48.96 7.97 -7.65
N LEU A 629 48.24 7.20 -6.83
CA LEU A 629 48.51 5.77 -6.63
C LEU A 629 48.33 4.97 -7.92
N GLU A 630 47.23 5.18 -8.66
CA GLU A 630 47.00 4.57 -9.99
C GLU A 630 48.17 4.87 -10.93
N ARG A 631 48.56 6.15 -11.05
CA ARG A 631 49.70 6.58 -11.86
C ARG A 631 51.01 5.88 -11.46
N LEU A 632 51.28 5.76 -10.16
CA LEU A 632 52.49 5.10 -9.65
C LEU A 632 52.46 3.58 -9.88
N VAL A 633 51.29 2.95 -9.75
CA VAL A 633 51.08 1.52 -10.02
C VAL A 633 51.27 1.22 -11.51
N ASP A 634 50.72 2.06 -12.40
CA ASP A 634 50.94 1.97 -13.85
C ASP A 634 52.43 2.08 -14.18
N GLU A 635 53.10 3.10 -13.64
CA GLU A 635 54.54 3.32 -13.84
C GLU A 635 55.37 2.13 -13.33
N TYR A 636 54.95 1.49 -12.23
CA TYR A 636 55.58 0.28 -11.70
C TYR A 636 55.49 -0.89 -12.69
N TYR A 637 54.32 -1.13 -13.27
CA TYR A 637 54.14 -2.23 -14.22
C TYR A 637 54.76 -1.96 -15.60
N GLU A 638 54.78 -0.70 -16.05
CA GLU A 638 55.56 -0.30 -17.23
C GLU A 638 57.07 -0.53 -17.01
N ALA A 639 57.58 -0.13 -15.84
CA ALA A 639 58.98 -0.33 -15.48
C ALA A 639 59.37 -1.81 -15.32
N ALA A 640 58.42 -2.69 -14.96
CA ALA A 640 58.69 -4.11 -14.74
C ALA A 640 59.25 -4.82 -15.97
N GLY A 641 58.89 -4.37 -17.17
CA GLY A 641 59.41 -4.90 -18.43
C GLY A 641 60.68 -4.21 -18.98
N VAL A 642 61.05 -3.04 -18.45
CA VAL A 642 62.00 -2.12 -19.12
C VAL A 642 63.13 -1.61 -18.22
N ASP A 643 62.88 -1.37 -16.92
CA ASP A 643 63.87 -0.89 -15.95
C ASP A 643 63.66 -1.47 -14.53
N PRO A 644 64.19 -2.68 -14.26
CA PRO A 644 64.03 -3.36 -12.98
C PRO A 644 64.60 -2.62 -11.77
N ARG A 645 65.50 -1.65 -11.97
CA ARG A 645 66.10 -0.88 -10.87
C ARG A 645 65.11 0.11 -10.27
N ARG A 646 64.15 0.57 -11.07
CA ARG A 646 63.12 1.55 -10.68
C ARG A 646 62.00 0.91 -9.84
N LEU A 647 61.78 -0.40 -9.97
CA LEU A 647 60.74 -1.14 -9.25
C LEU A 647 60.83 -1.01 -7.73
N ALA A 648 62.03 -1.11 -7.17
CA ALA A 648 62.22 -1.01 -5.73
C ALA A 648 61.86 0.39 -5.18
N VAL A 649 62.08 1.43 -5.98
CA VAL A 649 61.76 2.82 -5.62
C VAL A 649 60.26 3.03 -5.71
N LEU A 650 59.65 2.66 -6.84
CA LEU A 650 58.22 2.81 -7.08
C LEU A 650 57.39 2.01 -6.07
N ARG A 651 57.77 0.76 -5.78
CA ARG A 651 57.12 -0.07 -4.75
C ARG A 651 57.12 0.62 -3.38
N ARG A 652 58.24 1.22 -2.97
CA ARG A 652 58.34 1.92 -1.69
C ARG A 652 57.46 3.18 -1.68
N GLU A 653 57.43 3.92 -2.78
CA GLU A 653 56.59 5.11 -2.92
C GLU A 653 55.10 4.74 -2.88
N ILE A 654 54.68 3.69 -3.60
CA ILE A 654 53.31 3.18 -3.61
C ILE A 654 52.88 2.77 -2.20
N LEU A 655 53.65 1.91 -1.52
CA LEU A 655 53.29 1.44 -0.18
C LEU A 655 53.30 2.57 0.85
N SER A 656 54.24 3.52 0.74
CA SER A 656 54.26 4.70 1.61
C SER A 656 53.03 5.59 1.39
N LEU A 657 52.63 5.83 0.15
CA LEU A 657 51.45 6.63 -0.16
C LEU A 657 50.16 5.91 0.25
N THR A 658 50.13 4.58 0.12
CA THR A 658 49.03 3.72 0.60
C THR A 658 48.83 3.86 2.11
N ALA A 659 49.92 3.80 2.89
CA ALA A 659 49.88 3.97 4.34
C ALA A 659 49.50 5.40 4.77
N VAL A 660 50.02 6.42 4.08
CA VAL A 660 49.65 7.82 4.36
C VAL A 660 48.17 8.10 4.04
N ALA A 661 47.62 7.42 3.05
CA ALA A 661 46.20 7.51 2.69
C ALA A 661 45.28 6.67 3.60
N GLY A 662 45.84 5.80 4.45
CA GLY A 662 45.09 4.87 5.31
C GLY A 662 44.49 3.65 4.58
N LEU A 663 44.85 3.44 3.31
CA LEU A 663 44.32 2.33 2.49
C LEU A 663 44.91 0.97 2.88
N ASP A 664 46.05 0.96 3.57
CA ASP A 664 46.64 -0.26 4.11
C ASP A 664 45.76 -0.89 5.18
N GLU A 665 45.11 -0.09 6.04
CA GLU A 665 44.12 -0.57 7.00
C GLU A 665 42.87 -1.13 6.31
N ASP A 666 42.32 -0.40 5.33
CA ASP A 666 41.14 -0.81 4.56
C ASP A 666 41.36 -2.14 3.81
N LEU A 667 42.59 -2.36 3.33
CA LEU A 667 42.98 -3.56 2.59
C LEU A 667 43.55 -4.69 3.46
N GLY A 668 43.70 -4.43 4.76
CA GLY A 668 44.37 -5.34 5.69
C GLY A 668 45.80 -5.68 5.25
N ILE A 669 46.50 -4.73 4.61
CA ILE A 669 47.91 -4.85 4.24
C ILE A 669 48.74 -4.65 5.49
N ARG A 670 49.46 -5.69 5.91
CA ARG A 670 50.35 -5.60 7.08
C ARG A 670 51.76 -5.17 6.67
N PRO A 671 52.55 -4.54 7.57
CA PRO A 671 53.93 -4.15 7.27
C PRO A 671 54.84 -5.30 6.81
N ASP A 672 54.48 -6.53 7.20
CA ASP A 672 55.24 -7.76 6.93
C ASP A 672 54.66 -8.56 5.76
N ASP A 673 53.57 -8.10 5.13
CA ASP A 673 52.97 -8.76 3.96
C ASP A 673 53.96 -8.78 2.79
N ASP A 674 53.86 -9.82 1.96
CA ASP A 674 54.61 -9.86 0.71
C ASP A 674 54.30 -8.63 -0.15
N PRO A 675 55.30 -7.83 -0.55
CA PRO A 675 55.06 -6.56 -1.22
C PRO A 675 54.35 -6.69 -2.58
N ASP A 676 54.55 -7.79 -3.30
CA ASP A 676 53.88 -8.00 -4.59
C ASP A 676 52.40 -8.38 -4.36
N ALA A 677 52.10 -9.20 -3.35
CA ALA A 677 50.72 -9.45 -2.92
C ALA A 677 50.01 -8.17 -2.41
N ALA A 678 50.72 -7.30 -1.69
CA ALA A 678 50.18 -6.01 -1.22
C ALA A 678 49.86 -5.07 -2.40
N LEU A 679 50.74 -4.99 -3.39
CA LEU A 679 50.51 -4.23 -4.62
C LEU A 679 49.31 -4.76 -5.41
N GLN A 680 49.13 -6.07 -5.50
CA GLN A 680 48.00 -6.67 -6.20
C GLN A 680 46.66 -6.40 -5.48
N LYS A 681 46.62 -6.48 -4.14
CA LYS A 681 45.45 -6.09 -3.34
C LYS A 681 45.09 -4.62 -3.59
N LEU A 682 46.09 -3.74 -3.57
CA LEU A 682 45.90 -2.31 -3.81
C LEU A 682 45.37 -2.03 -5.21
N ASP A 683 45.99 -2.60 -6.25
CA ASP A 683 45.59 -2.39 -7.64
C ASP A 683 44.15 -2.86 -7.91
N ASN A 684 43.79 -4.04 -7.38
CA ASN A 684 42.40 -4.52 -7.42
C ASN A 684 41.43 -3.53 -6.78
N HIS A 685 41.76 -3.00 -5.61
CA HIS A 685 40.89 -2.08 -4.89
C HIS A 685 40.76 -0.72 -5.59
N LEU A 686 41.85 -0.19 -6.14
CA LEU A 686 41.82 1.04 -6.92
C LEU A 686 40.91 0.90 -8.15
N CYS A 687 41.01 -0.23 -8.86
CA CYS A 687 40.12 -0.52 -9.98
C CYS A 687 38.65 -0.69 -9.53
N GLU A 688 38.39 -1.40 -8.42
CA GLU A 688 37.04 -1.55 -7.87
C GLU A 688 36.41 -0.21 -7.50
N LEU A 689 37.14 0.65 -6.78
CA LEU A 689 36.68 1.98 -6.39
C LEU A 689 36.35 2.83 -7.63
N LYS A 690 37.22 2.85 -8.63
CA LYS A 690 37.03 3.59 -9.89
C LYS A 690 35.73 3.18 -10.60
N GLU A 691 35.42 1.88 -10.62
CA GLU A 691 34.27 1.28 -11.32
C GLU A 691 32.94 1.31 -10.52
N LEU A 692 32.94 1.80 -9.28
CA LEU A 692 31.72 1.94 -8.48
C LEU A 692 30.74 2.92 -9.13
N GLN A 693 29.46 2.53 -9.19
CA GLN A 693 28.39 3.44 -9.59
C GLN A 693 27.96 4.31 -8.43
N ILE A 694 28.18 5.62 -8.57
CA ILE A 694 27.78 6.65 -7.61
C ILE A 694 26.73 7.57 -8.23
N ARG A 695 26.13 8.43 -7.41
CA ARG A 695 25.16 9.43 -7.87
C ARG A 695 25.90 10.65 -8.43
N ASP A 696 25.56 11.06 -9.63
CA ASP A 696 26.07 12.30 -10.25
C ASP A 696 25.16 13.50 -9.91
N GLY A 697 25.00 13.75 -8.61
CA GLY A 697 24.11 14.79 -8.09
C GLY A 697 22.76 14.25 -7.59
N LEU A 698 21.70 15.06 -7.75
CA LEU A 698 20.37 14.82 -7.21
C LEU A 698 19.32 14.94 -8.33
N HIS A 699 18.22 14.19 -8.20
CA HIS A 699 17.07 14.37 -9.09
C HIS A 699 16.34 15.68 -8.77
N ILE A 700 15.80 16.35 -9.80
CA ILE A 700 14.88 17.47 -9.63
C ILE A 700 13.52 17.00 -10.13
N PHE A 701 12.53 16.90 -9.22
CA PHE A 701 11.18 16.47 -9.58
C PHE A 701 10.64 17.30 -10.75
N GLY A 702 10.17 16.62 -11.78
CA GLY A 702 9.68 17.27 -12.99
C GLY A 702 10.70 17.47 -14.10
N ARG A 703 11.97 17.12 -13.90
CA ARG A 703 13.04 17.24 -14.91
C ARG A 703 13.66 15.89 -15.22
N ALA A 704 13.73 15.53 -16.49
CA ALA A 704 14.49 14.36 -16.92
C ALA A 704 15.99 14.69 -16.99
N PRO A 705 16.89 13.71 -16.79
CA PRO A 705 18.31 13.93 -17.00
C PRO A 705 18.59 14.22 -18.49
N GLU A 706 19.56 15.11 -18.73
CA GLU A 706 19.99 15.53 -20.07
C GLU A 706 21.51 15.35 -20.23
N GLY A 707 22.02 15.48 -21.46
CA GLY A 707 23.46 15.42 -21.73
C GLY A 707 24.13 14.15 -21.21
N GLU A 708 25.27 14.32 -20.52
CA GLU A 708 26.08 13.24 -19.97
C GLU A 708 25.34 12.43 -18.90
N GLN A 709 24.60 13.08 -18.00
CA GLN A 709 23.77 12.42 -16.98
C GLN A 709 22.76 11.45 -17.57
N ARG A 710 22.16 11.81 -18.72
CA ARG A 710 21.25 10.92 -19.45
C ARG A 710 21.99 9.72 -20.00
N ILE A 711 23.14 9.92 -20.63
CA ILE A 711 23.92 8.86 -21.27
C ILE A 711 24.39 7.85 -20.21
N ASP A 712 24.97 8.35 -19.12
CA ASP A 712 25.47 7.52 -18.04
C ASP A 712 24.36 6.72 -17.36
N LEU A 713 23.20 7.35 -17.12
CA LEU A 713 22.05 6.64 -16.60
C LEU A 713 21.57 5.53 -17.55
N LEU A 714 21.49 5.78 -18.87
CA LEU A 714 21.06 4.76 -19.83
C LEU A 714 22.03 3.58 -19.88
N VAL A 715 23.33 3.84 -19.84
CA VAL A 715 24.36 2.79 -19.74
C VAL A 715 24.20 2.01 -18.44
N ALA A 716 23.98 2.70 -17.31
CA ALA A 716 23.75 2.07 -16.02
C ALA A 716 22.50 1.17 -16.00
N LEU A 717 21.41 1.61 -16.64
CA LEU A 717 20.16 0.84 -16.74
C LEU A 717 20.30 -0.40 -17.65
N ALA A 718 21.17 -0.33 -18.65
CA ALA A 718 21.50 -1.44 -19.54
C ALA A 718 22.68 -2.31 -19.04
N ARG A 719 23.28 -1.97 -17.89
CA ARG A 719 24.48 -2.64 -17.38
C ARG A 719 24.21 -4.10 -17.05
N ILE A 720 23.06 -4.43 -16.46
CA ILE A 720 22.74 -5.82 -16.12
C ILE A 720 21.72 -6.45 -17.06
N ARG A 721 21.74 -7.79 -17.14
CA ARG A 721 20.75 -8.58 -17.88
C ARG A 721 19.36 -8.48 -17.25
N ARG A 722 18.32 -8.32 -18.07
CA ARG A 722 16.93 -8.04 -17.69
C ARG A 722 15.96 -9.21 -17.95
N GLY A 723 16.40 -10.19 -18.73
CA GLY A 723 15.54 -11.24 -19.29
C GLY A 723 16.34 -12.20 -20.17
N SER A 724 15.65 -13.05 -20.93
CA SER A 724 16.30 -14.06 -21.77
C SER A 724 16.46 -13.67 -23.25
N ALA A 725 15.75 -12.63 -23.72
CA ALA A 725 15.85 -12.19 -25.11
C ALA A 725 17.18 -11.46 -25.39
N PRO A 726 17.66 -11.40 -26.65
CA PRO A 726 18.89 -10.68 -27.00
C PRO A 726 18.88 -9.21 -26.56
N ALA A 727 17.74 -8.53 -26.72
CA ALA A 727 17.53 -7.16 -26.30
C ALA A 727 17.58 -6.95 -24.78
N ASP A 728 17.45 -8.03 -23.99
CA ASP A 728 17.51 -7.99 -22.53
C ASP A 728 18.92 -8.24 -21.96
N GLU A 729 19.92 -8.47 -22.81
CA GLU A 729 21.30 -8.71 -22.36
C GLU A 729 21.95 -7.42 -21.80
N SER A 730 22.99 -7.59 -20.99
CA SER A 730 23.88 -6.51 -20.58
C SER A 730 24.56 -5.88 -21.80
N LEU A 731 24.56 -4.54 -21.89
CA LEU A 731 25.24 -3.83 -22.97
C LEU A 731 26.76 -4.15 -22.99
N LEU A 732 27.39 -4.23 -21.82
CA LEU A 732 28.83 -4.49 -21.72
C LEU A 732 29.17 -5.94 -22.08
N ARG A 733 28.37 -6.92 -21.63
CA ARG A 733 28.56 -8.32 -22.04
C ARG A 733 28.33 -8.50 -23.54
N ALA A 734 27.30 -7.86 -24.09
CA ALA A 734 27.04 -7.89 -25.53
C ALA A 734 28.21 -7.32 -26.34
N LEU A 735 28.79 -6.18 -25.91
CA LEU A 735 30.01 -5.62 -26.52
C LEU A 735 31.21 -6.58 -26.39
N ALA A 736 31.44 -7.16 -25.21
CA ALA A 736 32.54 -8.10 -25.00
C ALA A 736 32.43 -9.35 -25.87
N ASP A 737 31.20 -9.86 -26.05
CA ASP A 737 30.92 -10.99 -26.92
C ASP A 737 31.12 -10.68 -28.41
N ASP A 738 30.57 -9.56 -28.90
CA ASP A 738 30.67 -9.15 -30.30
C ASP A 738 32.11 -8.76 -30.69
N LEU A 739 32.90 -8.28 -29.72
CA LEU A 739 34.34 -8.02 -29.87
C LEU A 739 35.22 -9.27 -29.63
N ALA A 740 34.60 -10.42 -29.31
CA ALA A 740 35.28 -11.69 -29.02
C ALA A 740 36.36 -11.60 -27.93
N LEU A 741 36.07 -10.86 -26.85
CA LEU A 741 37.02 -10.62 -25.76
C LEU A 741 37.19 -11.81 -24.81
N GLY A 742 36.18 -12.68 -24.69
CA GLY A 742 36.27 -13.95 -23.97
C GLY A 742 36.25 -13.86 -22.44
N PHE A 743 35.66 -12.81 -21.87
CA PHE A 743 35.51 -12.62 -20.41
C PHE A 743 34.16 -11.97 -20.06
N ASP A 744 33.75 -12.06 -18.79
CA ASP A 744 32.57 -11.36 -18.28
C ASP A 744 32.97 -10.02 -17.63
N PRO A 745 32.65 -8.86 -18.24
CA PRO A 745 33.00 -7.55 -17.69
C PRO A 745 32.32 -7.22 -16.35
N LEU A 746 31.34 -8.01 -15.90
CA LEU A 746 30.65 -7.81 -14.63
C LEU A 746 30.98 -8.87 -13.57
N ASP A 747 31.80 -9.86 -13.92
CA ASP A 747 32.20 -10.97 -13.04
C ASP A 747 33.67 -11.32 -13.28
N CYS A 748 34.55 -10.31 -13.15
CA CYS A 748 36.00 -10.46 -13.28
C CYS A 748 36.73 -9.74 -12.13
N VAL A 749 37.97 -10.15 -11.87
CA VAL A 749 38.87 -9.46 -10.93
C VAL A 749 39.56 -8.33 -11.70
N LEU A 750 39.27 -7.07 -11.36
CA LEU A 750 39.61 -5.93 -12.21
C LEU A 750 41.13 -5.70 -12.35
N GLY A 751 41.94 -5.95 -11.32
CA GLY A 751 43.40 -5.78 -11.40
C GLY A 751 44.15 -6.96 -12.03
N ASP A 752 43.45 -8.03 -12.45
CA ASP A 752 44.10 -9.12 -13.20
C ASP A 752 44.60 -8.62 -14.57
N THR A 753 45.69 -9.21 -15.06
CA THR A 753 46.33 -8.79 -16.31
C THR A 753 45.47 -9.11 -17.54
N TRP A 754 45.34 -8.14 -18.45
CA TRP A 754 44.68 -8.31 -19.74
C TRP A 754 45.60 -8.97 -20.78
N ALA A 755 45.33 -10.24 -21.06
CA ALA A 755 45.97 -11.03 -22.11
C ALA A 755 45.11 -11.19 -23.38
N GLY A 756 43.90 -10.62 -23.39
CA GLY A 756 42.95 -10.77 -24.49
C GLY A 756 43.23 -9.85 -25.70
N PRO A 757 42.37 -9.93 -26.73
CA PRO A 757 42.51 -9.12 -27.93
C PRO A 757 42.35 -7.63 -27.63
N ARG A 758 43.01 -6.78 -28.42
CA ARG A 758 42.95 -5.31 -28.32
C ARG A 758 42.34 -4.70 -29.58
N PRO A 759 41.01 -4.84 -29.80
CA PRO A 759 40.37 -4.36 -31.02
C PRO A 759 40.47 -2.83 -31.15
N ALA A 760 40.56 -2.33 -32.39
CA ALA A 760 40.69 -0.91 -32.68
C ALA A 760 39.51 -0.08 -32.15
N ALA A 761 38.32 -0.68 -32.01
CA ALA A 761 37.14 -0.04 -31.43
C ALA A 761 37.31 0.37 -29.95
N LEU A 762 38.27 -0.24 -29.23
CA LEU A 762 38.59 0.05 -27.83
C LEU A 762 39.92 0.81 -27.68
N ALA A 763 40.47 1.36 -28.78
CA ALA A 763 41.72 2.10 -28.72
C ALA A 763 41.60 3.38 -27.88
N GLY A 764 42.65 3.72 -27.12
CA GLY A 764 42.72 4.90 -26.27
C GLY A 764 44.16 5.32 -26.00
N SER A 765 44.36 6.50 -25.39
CA SER A 765 45.68 7.05 -25.03
C SER A 765 46.25 6.51 -23.72
N GLU A 766 45.38 6.02 -22.84
CA GLU A 766 45.77 5.50 -21.53
C GLU A 766 46.39 4.09 -21.62
N PRO A 767 47.19 3.67 -20.62
CA PRO A 767 47.69 2.29 -20.51
C PRO A 767 46.56 1.24 -20.58
N TRP A 768 46.83 0.08 -21.20
CA TRP A 768 45.89 -1.04 -21.30
C TRP A 768 46.53 -2.34 -20.80
N ARG A 769 46.57 -2.43 -19.49
CA ARG A 769 47.22 -3.46 -18.68
C ARG A 769 46.24 -4.48 -18.11
N SER A 770 45.09 -4.06 -17.60
CA SER A 770 44.24 -4.87 -16.70
C SER A 770 42.87 -5.23 -17.29
N MET A 771 42.17 -6.17 -16.64
CA MET A 771 40.76 -6.45 -16.91
C MET A 771 39.92 -5.18 -16.69
N GLY A 772 40.21 -4.39 -15.66
CA GLY A 772 39.58 -3.11 -15.36
C GLY A 772 39.74 -2.09 -16.50
N ASP A 773 40.94 -1.96 -17.06
CA ASP A 773 41.20 -1.11 -18.24
C ASP A 773 40.32 -1.50 -19.44
N THR A 774 40.03 -2.80 -19.57
CA THR A 774 39.18 -3.34 -20.63
C THR A 774 37.71 -3.02 -20.38
N VAL A 775 37.25 -3.15 -19.13
CA VAL A 775 35.90 -2.75 -18.71
C VAL A 775 35.69 -1.25 -18.92
N GLU A 776 36.65 -0.43 -18.52
CA GLU A 776 36.61 1.02 -18.73
C GLU A 776 36.46 1.40 -20.21
N ARG A 777 37.23 0.75 -21.09
CA ARG A 777 37.13 0.98 -22.54
C ARG A 777 35.78 0.53 -23.10
N LEU A 778 35.22 -0.57 -22.61
CA LEU A 778 33.88 -1.02 -22.98
C LEU A 778 32.80 -0.03 -22.55
N GLU A 779 32.90 0.53 -21.35
CA GLU A 779 31.97 1.55 -20.86
C GLU A 779 32.09 2.85 -21.66
N ALA A 780 33.32 3.31 -21.97
CA ALA A 780 33.54 4.46 -22.83
C ALA A 780 32.92 4.26 -24.23
N LEU A 781 33.12 3.09 -24.83
CA LEU A 781 32.48 2.74 -26.11
C LEU A 781 30.94 2.70 -25.98
N ALA A 782 30.42 2.11 -24.90
CA ALA A 782 28.99 2.07 -24.64
C ALA A 782 28.37 3.47 -24.57
N LYS A 783 29.03 4.42 -23.86
CA LYS A 783 28.58 5.83 -23.80
C LYS A 783 28.52 6.47 -25.19
N VAL A 784 29.56 6.29 -26.02
CA VAL A 784 29.61 6.82 -27.40
C VAL A 784 28.49 6.26 -28.27
N LEU A 785 28.23 4.95 -28.18
CA LEU A 785 27.17 4.29 -28.94
C LEU A 785 25.77 4.74 -28.49
N VAL A 786 25.54 4.84 -27.18
CA VAL A 786 24.26 5.31 -26.60
C VAL A 786 24.00 6.79 -26.91
N GLN A 787 25.06 7.61 -27.00
CA GLN A 787 24.95 9.00 -27.43
C GLN A 787 24.46 9.12 -28.89
N GLY A 788 24.72 8.12 -29.74
CA GLY A 788 24.26 8.07 -31.13
C GLY A 788 25.12 8.85 -32.13
N GLY A 789 26.32 9.29 -31.73
CA GLY A 789 27.27 9.97 -32.62
C GLY A 789 28.05 9.04 -33.56
N THR A 790 28.13 7.75 -33.22
CA THR A 790 28.82 6.70 -33.97
C THR A 790 27.91 5.48 -34.07
N ALA A 791 27.75 4.92 -35.27
CA ALA A 791 26.99 3.68 -35.45
C ALA A 791 27.81 2.48 -34.94
N ALA A 792 27.13 1.52 -34.31
CA ALA A 792 27.72 0.21 -34.02
C ALA A 792 28.09 -0.49 -35.34
N ASP A 793 29.16 -1.31 -35.30
CA ASP A 793 29.50 -2.14 -36.44
C ASP A 793 28.30 -3.07 -36.78
N PRO A 794 27.85 -3.16 -38.05
CA PRO A 794 26.76 -4.05 -38.43
C PRO A 794 26.98 -5.53 -38.05
N ALA A 795 28.22 -5.95 -37.83
CA ALA A 795 28.54 -7.29 -37.33
C ALA A 795 28.20 -7.50 -35.84
N TRP A 796 28.05 -6.42 -35.06
CA TRP A 796 27.76 -6.48 -33.62
C TRP A 796 26.27 -6.67 -33.35
N THR A 797 25.77 -7.85 -33.71
CA THR A 797 24.34 -8.19 -33.64
C THR A 797 23.77 -8.21 -32.22
N ARG A 798 24.58 -8.58 -31.20
CA ARG A 798 24.14 -8.60 -29.80
C ARG A 798 24.06 -7.19 -29.25
N THR A 799 25.11 -6.39 -29.48
CA THR A 799 25.15 -4.97 -29.09
C THR A 799 24.03 -4.19 -29.76
N THR A 800 23.81 -4.39 -31.06
CA THR A 800 22.75 -3.70 -31.81
C THR A 800 21.37 -3.98 -31.22
N ALA A 801 21.07 -5.23 -30.85
CA ALA A 801 19.78 -5.58 -30.23
C ALA A 801 19.55 -4.84 -28.90
N VAL A 802 20.60 -4.66 -28.08
CA VAL A 802 20.50 -3.90 -26.82
C VAL A 802 20.38 -2.40 -27.09
N LEU A 803 21.16 -1.85 -28.03
CA LEU A 803 21.07 -0.43 -28.42
C LEU A 803 19.71 -0.06 -29.01
N ASP A 804 19.12 -0.93 -29.83
CA ASP A 804 17.78 -0.74 -30.38
C ASP A 804 16.73 -0.66 -29.27
N TRP A 805 16.83 -1.52 -28.25
CA TRP A 805 15.96 -1.45 -27.08
C TRP A 805 16.20 -0.18 -26.24
N ILE A 806 17.46 0.24 -26.07
CA ILE A 806 17.78 1.50 -25.39
C ILE A 806 17.11 2.66 -26.13
N GLY A 807 17.26 2.73 -27.45
CA GLY A 807 16.74 3.83 -28.26
C GLY A 807 15.21 3.83 -28.38
N SER A 808 14.58 2.66 -28.48
CA SER A 808 13.13 2.53 -28.72
C SER A 808 12.27 2.47 -27.46
N VAL A 809 12.83 2.01 -26.34
CA VAL A 809 12.07 1.76 -25.10
C VAL A 809 12.64 2.57 -23.93
N MET A 810 13.92 2.36 -23.58
CA MET A 810 14.47 2.89 -22.34
C MET A 810 14.65 4.41 -22.37
N ALA A 811 15.29 4.94 -23.41
CA ALA A 811 15.58 6.35 -23.52
C ALA A 811 14.31 7.22 -23.61
N PRO A 812 13.26 6.83 -24.35
CA PRO A 812 11.95 7.49 -24.29
C PRO A 812 11.32 7.44 -22.90
N ALA A 813 11.40 6.30 -22.20
CA ALA A 813 10.84 6.16 -20.85
C ALA A 813 11.52 7.10 -19.83
N VAL A 814 12.86 7.18 -19.86
CA VAL A 814 13.63 8.12 -19.01
C VAL A 814 13.30 9.58 -19.36
N ALA A 815 13.22 9.91 -20.65
CA ALA A 815 12.88 11.27 -21.08
C ALA A 815 11.47 11.70 -20.66
N ALA A 816 10.53 10.75 -20.57
CA ALA A 816 9.15 11.01 -20.17
C ALA A 816 8.98 11.24 -18.65
N CYS A 817 9.91 10.77 -17.82
CA CYS A 817 9.81 10.79 -16.35
C CYS A 817 9.49 12.19 -15.79
N GLY A 818 10.22 13.24 -16.19
CA GLY A 818 10.00 14.58 -15.65
C GLY A 818 8.58 15.11 -15.93
N ALA A 819 8.12 15.03 -17.18
CA ALA A 819 6.76 15.47 -17.51
C ALA A 819 5.68 14.60 -16.83
N ALA A 820 5.91 13.29 -16.73
CA ALA A 820 4.99 12.36 -16.09
C ALA A 820 4.88 12.58 -14.56
N GLU A 821 5.98 12.90 -13.88
CA GLU A 821 6.03 13.27 -12.47
C GLU A 821 5.10 14.46 -12.15
N VAL A 822 5.25 15.55 -12.92
CA VAL A 822 4.39 16.75 -12.78
C VAL A 822 2.94 16.42 -13.09
N ALA A 823 2.69 15.67 -14.17
CA ALA A 823 1.35 15.28 -14.57
C ALA A 823 0.66 14.41 -13.49
N GLY A 824 1.37 13.47 -12.87
CA GLY A 824 0.87 12.64 -11.78
C GLY A 824 0.47 13.47 -10.56
N LEU A 825 1.32 14.41 -10.14
CA LEU A 825 1.04 15.31 -9.03
C LEU A 825 -0.19 16.19 -9.30
N LEU A 826 -0.25 16.83 -10.47
CA LEU A 826 -1.39 17.68 -10.85
C LEU A 826 -2.68 16.88 -11.01
N THR A 827 -2.60 15.64 -11.50
CA THR A 827 -3.76 14.72 -11.58
C THR A 827 -4.31 14.43 -10.19
N GLY A 828 -3.44 14.08 -9.23
CA GLY A 828 -3.88 13.84 -7.87
C GLY A 828 -4.40 15.12 -7.18
N LEU A 829 -3.75 16.27 -7.37
CA LEU A 829 -4.22 17.57 -6.85
C LEU A 829 -5.52 18.06 -7.53
N ALA A 830 -5.90 17.44 -8.65
CA ALA A 830 -7.20 17.61 -9.28
C ALA A 830 -8.28 16.66 -8.74
N GLY A 831 -7.97 15.87 -7.72
CA GLY A 831 -8.90 14.88 -7.17
C GLY A 831 -9.27 13.81 -8.20
N ARG A 832 -8.31 13.41 -9.04
CA ARG A 832 -8.47 12.37 -10.08
C ARG A 832 -7.65 11.13 -9.74
N PHE A 833 -7.88 10.05 -10.47
CA PHE A 833 -7.16 8.80 -10.26
C PHE A 833 -5.71 8.92 -10.75
N VAL A 834 -4.73 8.63 -9.88
CA VAL A 834 -3.31 8.54 -10.26
C VAL A 834 -3.01 7.08 -10.61
N PRO A 835 -2.54 6.79 -11.85
CA PRO A 835 -2.26 5.42 -12.28
C PRO A 835 -1.23 4.72 -11.38
N PRO A 836 -1.45 3.43 -11.03
CA PRO A 836 -0.46 2.65 -10.30
C PRO A 836 0.72 2.23 -11.18
N GLY A 837 1.84 1.88 -10.55
CA GLY A 837 3.04 1.36 -11.21
C GLY A 837 3.84 0.43 -10.29
N PRO A 838 4.67 -0.47 -10.83
CA PRO A 838 5.62 -1.21 -10.01
C PRO A 838 6.70 -0.27 -9.48
N SER A 839 7.33 -0.67 -8.37
CA SER A 839 8.46 0.03 -7.75
C SER A 839 9.71 -0.87 -7.69
N GLY A 840 10.85 -0.24 -7.39
CA GLY A 840 12.13 -0.90 -7.25
C GLY A 840 13.26 -0.11 -7.91
N ALA A 841 14.50 -0.55 -7.72
CA ALA A 841 15.66 0.07 -8.34
C ALA A 841 15.66 -0.23 -9.86
N PRO A 842 15.53 0.79 -10.74
CA PRO A 842 15.53 0.57 -12.19
C PRO A 842 16.81 -0.14 -12.66
N THR A 843 17.94 0.20 -12.02
CA THR A 843 19.28 -0.35 -12.27
C THR A 843 19.45 -1.81 -11.87
N ARG A 844 18.51 -2.38 -11.10
CA ARG A 844 18.45 -3.81 -10.78
C ARG A 844 17.58 -4.59 -11.78
N GLY A 845 17.63 -4.17 -13.05
CA GLY A 845 16.98 -4.88 -14.15
C GLY A 845 15.45 -4.74 -14.12
N ARG A 846 14.96 -3.58 -13.68
CA ARG A 846 13.54 -3.29 -13.52
C ARG A 846 13.11 -2.09 -14.37
N PRO A 847 13.23 -2.18 -15.71
CA PRO A 847 12.80 -1.09 -16.60
C PRO A 847 11.29 -0.81 -16.52
N ASP A 848 10.49 -1.78 -16.04
CA ASP A 848 9.04 -1.69 -15.85
C ASP A 848 8.60 -0.60 -14.85
N VAL A 849 9.53 -0.15 -13.99
CA VAL A 849 9.29 0.95 -13.04
C VAL A 849 9.37 2.33 -13.70
N LEU A 850 9.71 2.40 -14.99
CA LEU A 850 9.68 3.63 -15.79
C LEU A 850 8.49 3.61 -16.78
N PRO A 851 7.95 4.79 -17.16
CA PRO A 851 8.25 6.11 -16.61
C PRO A 851 7.74 6.26 -15.16
N THR A 852 8.28 7.25 -14.46
CA THR A 852 7.82 7.66 -13.11
C THR A 852 6.58 8.57 -13.22
N GLY A 853 6.10 9.12 -12.09
CA GLY A 853 4.84 9.87 -11.97
C GLY A 853 3.63 9.02 -11.59
N ARG A 854 3.83 7.84 -11.02
CA ARG A 854 2.80 6.83 -10.71
C ARG A 854 2.62 6.60 -9.22
N ASN A 855 1.44 6.11 -8.85
CA ASN A 855 1.13 5.66 -7.49
C ASN A 855 1.62 4.25 -7.26
N PHE A 856 2.93 4.10 -7.01
CA PHE A 856 3.52 2.77 -7.01
C PHE A 856 2.88 1.82 -5.99
N TYR A 857 3.01 0.52 -6.25
CA TYR A 857 2.79 -0.56 -5.30
C TYR A 857 4.11 -1.30 -5.04
N SER A 858 4.15 -2.08 -3.96
CA SER A 858 5.32 -2.89 -3.60
C SER A 858 5.27 -4.26 -4.29
N VAL A 859 5.14 -5.36 -3.55
CA VAL A 859 5.15 -6.72 -4.09
C VAL A 859 4.04 -7.55 -3.45
N ASP A 860 3.57 -8.59 -4.16
CA ASP A 860 2.77 -9.63 -3.53
C ASP A 860 3.67 -10.41 -2.56
N THR A 861 3.43 -10.28 -1.26
CA THR A 861 4.27 -10.91 -0.23
C THR A 861 4.25 -12.44 -0.30
N ARG A 862 3.27 -13.03 -1.00
CA ARG A 862 3.19 -14.49 -1.21
C ARG A 862 4.17 -14.99 -2.26
N THR A 863 4.77 -14.11 -3.06
CA THR A 863 5.69 -14.46 -4.15
C THR A 863 7.16 -14.24 -3.79
N VAL A 864 7.47 -14.03 -2.50
CA VAL A 864 8.83 -13.75 -2.01
C VAL A 864 9.26 -14.84 -1.01
N PRO A 865 10.50 -15.37 -1.10
CA PRO A 865 11.51 -15.08 -2.11
C PRO A 865 11.16 -15.72 -3.47
N THR A 866 11.55 -15.07 -4.57
CA THR A 866 11.50 -15.68 -5.90
C THR A 866 12.61 -16.74 -6.04
N PRO A 867 12.53 -17.68 -6.99
CA PRO A 867 13.61 -18.64 -7.25
C PRO A 867 14.98 -17.98 -7.48
N ALA A 868 15.01 -16.85 -8.21
CA ALA A 868 16.23 -16.08 -8.42
C ALA A 868 16.76 -15.45 -7.12
N ALA A 869 15.88 -14.87 -6.29
CA ALA A 869 16.27 -14.32 -5.00
C ALA A 869 16.81 -15.40 -4.04
N TRP A 870 16.24 -16.61 -4.08
CA TRP A 870 16.74 -17.76 -3.32
C TRP A 870 18.15 -18.15 -3.76
N SER A 871 18.40 -18.30 -5.06
CA SER A 871 19.73 -18.64 -5.59
C SER A 871 20.80 -17.59 -5.23
N LEU A 872 20.45 -16.30 -5.31
CA LEU A 872 21.35 -15.22 -4.89
C LEU A 872 21.61 -15.25 -3.38
N GLY A 873 20.56 -15.44 -2.57
CA GLY A 873 20.68 -15.57 -1.12
C GLY A 873 21.58 -16.73 -0.72
N TRP A 874 21.46 -17.88 -1.39
CA TRP A 874 22.35 -19.03 -1.19
C TRP A 874 23.80 -18.70 -1.55
N LYS A 875 24.06 -18.08 -2.71
CA LYS A 875 25.42 -17.67 -3.12
C LYS A 875 26.03 -16.70 -2.10
N SER A 876 25.29 -15.68 -1.67
CA SER A 876 25.76 -14.70 -0.69
C SER A 876 26.05 -15.33 0.67
N ALA A 877 25.18 -16.23 1.15
CA ALA A 877 25.41 -16.96 2.39
C ALA A 877 26.64 -17.87 2.29
N GLY A 878 26.82 -18.57 1.16
CA GLY A 878 28.01 -19.38 0.89
C GLY A 878 29.29 -18.56 0.94
N LEU A 879 29.35 -17.44 0.22
CA LEU A 879 30.52 -16.55 0.20
C LEU A 879 30.84 -15.98 1.60
N LEU A 880 29.82 -15.64 2.39
CA LEU A 880 30.00 -15.18 3.77
C LEU A 880 30.67 -16.27 4.64
N LEU A 881 30.15 -17.50 4.57
CA LEU A 881 30.68 -18.63 5.34
C LEU A 881 32.09 -19.01 4.88
N GLU A 882 32.35 -19.03 3.57
CA GLU A 882 33.67 -19.28 3.01
C GLU A 882 34.68 -18.23 3.47
N ARG A 883 34.30 -16.95 3.44
CA ARG A 883 35.17 -15.86 3.92
C ARG A 883 35.46 -16.00 5.42
N HIS A 884 34.45 -16.31 6.22
CA HIS A 884 34.62 -16.53 7.66
C HIS A 884 35.57 -17.70 7.95
N LEU A 885 35.39 -18.83 7.25
CA LEU A 885 36.25 -20.00 7.37
C LEU A 885 37.70 -19.68 6.95
N GLN A 886 37.90 -18.90 5.88
CA GLN A 886 39.24 -18.47 5.45
C GLN A 886 39.94 -17.56 6.47
N GLU A 887 39.19 -16.69 7.16
CA GLU A 887 39.75 -15.75 8.13
C GLU A 887 39.97 -16.37 9.52
N HIS A 888 39.13 -17.34 9.92
CA HIS A 888 39.09 -17.85 11.30
C HIS A 888 39.34 -19.35 11.44
N GLY A 889 39.29 -20.12 10.35
CA GLY A 889 39.59 -21.55 10.34
C GLY A 889 38.45 -22.47 10.80
N GLU A 890 37.29 -21.93 11.22
CA GLU A 890 36.07 -22.68 11.57
C GLU A 890 34.80 -22.01 11.01
#